data_AF-A0A654ABP4-F1
#
_entry.id   AF-A0A654ABP4-F1
#
_cell.length_a   1.000
_cell.length_b   1.000
_cell.length_c   1.000
_cell.angle_alpha   90.00
_cell.angle_beta   90.00
_cell.angle_gamma   90.00
#
_symmetry.space_group_name_H-M   'P 1'
#
loop_
_entity.id
_entity.type
_entity.pdbx_description
1 polymer ?
#
loop_
_entity_poly.entity_id
_entity_poly.type
_entity_poly.pdbx_seq_one_letter_code
_entity_poly.pdbx_strand_id
1 'polypeptide(L)'
;MAGIFCASLVFTGQTAATAAGETEKAVTFTDVPAGMMFAKEMSWLANEGISTGWSDGTYRPLTAINRDAMAAFLYRLAGSPEFTAPNTSPFQDVSPGQQHYKEMAWLYQQQISTGWDVGNGKREYRPTSAINRDAMAAFLYRFENEPDFQAPATPPFSDISNTTQFYTEISWLQAKGIATGWDNGDGTASYRPLSPINRDAMAAYLYRLSLPPAADGVVTSPDTLIIDSATLAREYVQGDTTITFNSVGAGAPDIDPGNVLVSGFSEFTPDGMLVRVQQVTNAPDGKQTAVVQQATLPDAIYDTSGLVTPTTTIVKQEFIPADGVEVIDNAQASAAPFNVKNGRIPADELATTSDVSLPIFEKTFKFSDTLSKSVTGTAWKTVDVEGTGTLALSSEFGVNSDVNAEVDIHWASLKQAKFTLDTGLSAKTTARATGTLTGTAEKNLGTVNTWAHIQVGPVPVEVQFISSIDLKAKSEWTADTYVTASASATTTVGMSYKDGNFQPVAEYGGNAEATFQGPQLTSESSVTIGPTLTAKLYGIAGLTGGFDAYAKYATGPETCAHEVGLAGRIGVIAGVEVFGVKLTDEWKKELTKNLVLWQGDLCKPVTPPVEQVTEEVFGDGITVSEKGGAGDSSQWGRATDYGPGGAAWILSTGNMQNSVGTPGELASSNLGTPGNSTLSNFIGGLPTFDAASYWAKVVPSGDTLHIRYFFASEEYPEYVGSPYNDVMGVFVNGTNCALVPGTQSPISVNNVNDHTNETYYIDNTAGASGFNTAMDGMTTALTCSVPVQPGVPVTVEIAVADTSDGILDSAVALLDGGIWSD
;
A
#
# COMPACT_ATOMS: atom_id res chain seq x y z
N MET A 1 -35.77 -52.64 -21.67
CA MET A 1 -36.32 -53.58 -20.67
C MET A 1 -35.17 -54.25 -19.93
N ALA A 2 -35.37 -54.70 -18.70
CA ALA A 2 -34.32 -55.33 -17.90
C ALA A 2 -33.98 -56.75 -18.38
N GLY A 3 -32.77 -57.23 -18.06
CA GLY A 3 -32.26 -58.54 -18.46
C GLY A 3 -31.09 -59.00 -17.60
N ILE A 4 -31.29 -59.04 -16.28
CA ILE A 4 -30.27 -59.50 -15.32
C ILE A 4 -30.07 -61.01 -15.48
N PHE A 5 -28.83 -61.47 -15.63
CA PHE A 5 -28.44 -62.85 -15.41
C PHE A 5 -27.37 -62.92 -14.31
N CYS A 6 -27.67 -63.64 -13.24
CA CYS A 6 -26.76 -63.87 -12.13
C CYS A 6 -26.13 -65.26 -12.27
N ALA A 7 -24.80 -65.35 -12.13
CA ALA A 7 -24.06 -66.60 -12.17
C ALA A 7 -23.17 -66.71 -10.92
N SER A 8 -23.58 -67.54 -9.96
CA SER A 8 -22.91 -67.67 -8.67
C SER A 8 -21.58 -68.42 -8.78
N LEU A 9 -20.45 -67.72 -8.67
CA LEU A 9 -19.15 -68.34 -8.42
C LEU A 9 -18.98 -68.59 -6.92
N VAL A 10 -18.70 -69.83 -6.53
CA VAL A 10 -18.36 -70.18 -5.14
C VAL A 10 -16.87 -69.96 -4.93
N PHE A 11 -16.50 -68.84 -4.30
CA PHE A 11 -15.13 -68.62 -3.84
C PHE A 11 -14.89 -69.41 -2.55
N THR A 12 -14.14 -70.51 -2.64
CA THR A 12 -13.53 -71.16 -1.47
C THR A 12 -12.49 -70.22 -0.86
N GLY A 13 -12.51 -70.05 0.45
CA GLY A 13 -11.79 -68.96 1.12
C GLY A 13 -10.28 -68.93 0.85
N GLN A 14 -9.86 -67.90 0.10
CA GLN A 14 -8.50 -67.41 0.11
C GLN A 14 -8.46 -66.24 1.10
N THR A 15 -7.51 -66.26 2.04
CA THR A 15 -7.37 -65.17 3.02
C THR A 15 -7.10 -63.87 2.29
N ALA A 16 -7.92 -62.85 2.54
CA ALA A 16 -7.75 -61.54 1.93
C ALA A 16 -6.40 -60.94 2.36
N ALA A 17 -5.41 -61.01 1.46
CA ALA A 17 -4.27 -60.13 1.53
C ALA A 17 -4.80 -58.72 1.31
N THR A 18 -4.61 -57.82 2.28
CA THR A 18 -4.99 -56.42 2.16
C THR A 18 -4.30 -55.86 0.91
N ALA A 19 -5.06 -55.47 -0.10
CA ALA A 19 -4.49 -54.85 -1.28
C ALA A 19 -3.75 -53.57 -0.85
N ALA A 20 -2.46 -53.49 -1.17
CA ALA A 20 -1.74 -52.23 -1.04
C ALA A 20 -2.33 -51.25 -2.07
N GLY A 21 -2.52 -49.99 -1.67
CA GLY A 21 -3.05 -48.96 -2.56
C GLY A 21 -2.14 -48.74 -3.78
N GLU A 22 -2.72 -48.57 -4.95
CA GLU A 22 -1.98 -48.25 -6.17
C GLU A 22 -1.28 -46.89 -5.99
N THR A 23 -0.03 -46.79 -6.42
CA THR A 23 0.85 -45.67 -6.06
C THR A 23 1.63 -45.19 -7.27
N GLU A 24 1.41 -43.92 -7.62
CA GLU A 24 1.93 -43.28 -8.81
C GLU A 24 2.83 -42.10 -8.45
N LYS A 25 3.77 -41.74 -9.33
CA LYS A 25 4.83 -40.74 -9.06
C LYS A 25 5.02 -39.79 -10.24
N ALA A 26 5.37 -38.54 -9.93
CA ALA A 26 5.68 -37.54 -10.93
C ALA A 26 6.84 -38.02 -11.82
N VAL A 27 6.65 -37.91 -13.14
CA VAL A 27 7.60 -38.39 -14.14
C VAL A 27 8.76 -37.40 -14.23
N THR A 28 9.98 -37.92 -14.19
CA THR A 28 11.21 -37.13 -14.26
C THR A 28 12.17 -37.72 -15.28
N PHE A 29 12.93 -36.87 -15.97
CA PHE A 29 13.89 -37.28 -16.99
C PHE A 29 15.32 -36.86 -16.62
N THR A 30 16.26 -37.76 -16.88
CA THR A 30 17.69 -37.59 -16.53
C THR A 30 18.38 -36.44 -17.27
N ASP A 31 17.81 -35.97 -18.38
CA ASP A 31 18.30 -34.88 -19.21
C ASP A 31 17.44 -33.60 -19.17
N VAL A 32 16.45 -33.53 -18.25
CA VAL A 32 15.62 -32.33 -18.00
C VAL A 32 15.77 -31.87 -16.54
N PRO A 33 16.82 -31.10 -16.20
CA PRO A 33 16.98 -30.50 -14.88
C PRO A 33 15.99 -29.35 -14.68
N ALA A 34 15.58 -29.10 -13.43
CA ALA A 34 14.51 -28.15 -13.08
C ALA A 34 14.74 -26.68 -13.53
N GLY A 35 15.98 -26.28 -13.82
CA GLY A 35 16.32 -24.96 -14.37
C GLY A 35 16.45 -24.90 -15.91
N MET A 36 16.08 -25.95 -16.63
CA MET A 36 16.11 -25.96 -18.10
C MET A 36 14.93 -25.20 -18.70
N MET A 37 15.15 -24.54 -19.84
CA MET A 37 14.08 -23.92 -20.62
C MET A 37 12.99 -24.95 -20.95
N PHE A 38 11.73 -24.60 -20.67
CA PHE A 38 10.55 -25.46 -20.81
C PHE A 38 10.54 -26.73 -19.92
N ALA A 39 11.34 -26.79 -18.84
CA ALA A 39 11.32 -27.93 -17.91
C ALA A 39 9.95 -28.16 -17.28
N LYS A 40 9.20 -27.10 -16.94
CA LYS A 40 7.83 -27.20 -16.42
C LYS A 40 6.92 -27.86 -17.45
N GLU A 41 6.89 -27.33 -18.67
CA GLU A 41 6.04 -27.82 -19.75
C GLU A 41 6.39 -29.25 -20.17
N MET A 42 7.68 -29.62 -20.20
CA MET A 42 8.12 -31.00 -20.47
C MET A 42 7.75 -31.99 -19.35
N SER A 43 7.73 -31.54 -18.09
CA SER A 43 7.34 -32.37 -16.94
C SER A 43 5.82 -32.58 -16.91
N TRP A 44 5.04 -31.51 -17.10
CA TRP A 44 3.58 -31.58 -17.29
C TRP A 44 3.23 -32.60 -18.37
N LEU A 45 3.79 -32.44 -19.58
CA LEU A 45 3.49 -33.28 -20.74
C LEU A 45 3.86 -34.77 -20.52
N ALA A 46 4.65 -35.09 -19.50
CA ALA A 46 4.93 -36.47 -19.10
C ALA A 46 4.03 -36.98 -17.97
N ASN A 47 3.63 -36.12 -17.02
CA ASN A 47 2.67 -36.44 -15.98
C ASN A 47 1.27 -36.72 -16.58
N GLU A 48 0.82 -35.90 -17.53
CA GLU A 48 -0.39 -36.13 -18.34
C GLU A 48 -0.30 -37.36 -19.28
N GLY A 49 0.79 -38.14 -19.22
CA GLY A 49 1.05 -39.29 -20.09
C GLY A 49 1.30 -38.98 -21.58
N ILE A 50 1.16 -37.71 -22.01
CA ILE A 50 1.27 -37.29 -23.41
C ILE A 50 2.65 -37.68 -24.00
N SER A 51 3.73 -37.56 -23.23
CA SER A 51 5.10 -37.96 -23.60
C SER A 51 5.72 -38.91 -22.58
N THR A 52 5.81 -40.18 -22.98
CA THR A 52 6.50 -41.24 -22.24
C THR A 52 8.04 -41.16 -22.25
N GLY A 53 8.64 -40.17 -22.95
CA GLY A 53 10.08 -40.12 -23.18
C GLY A 53 10.63 -41.37 -23.87
N TRP A 54 11.88 -41.75 -23.55
CA TRP A 54 12.50 -43.01 -23.95
C TRP A 54 12.72 -43.95 -22.76
N SER A 55 12.83 -45.26 -23.06
CA SER A 55 13.06 -46.34 -22.09
C SER A 55 14.41 -46.29 -21.35
N ASP A 56 15.26 -45.31 -21.65
CA ASP A 56 16.51 -45.01 -20.96
C ASP A 56 16.36 -43.89 -19.91
N GLY A 57 15.16 -43.32 -19.75
CA GLY A 57 14.90 -42.20 -18.82
C GLY A 57 15.26 -40.83 -19.38
N THR A 58 15.30 -40.66 -20.72
CA THR A 58 15.55 -39.37 -21.38
C THR A 58 14.30 -38.78 -22.06
N TYR A 59 14.21 -37.45 -22.12
CA TYR A 59 13.22 -36.69 -22.90
C TYR A 59 13.79 -36.16 -24.21
N ARG A 60 15.11 -36.00 -24.33
CA ARG A 60 15.86 -35.56 -25.52
C ARG A 60 15.37 -34.21 -26.06
N PRO A 61 15.29 -33.16 -25.22
CA PRO A 61 14.62 -31.88 -25.49
C PRO A 61 15.00 -31.24 -26.84
N LEU A 62 16.30 -31.10 -27.09
CA LEU A 62 16.87 -30.44 -28.27
C LEU A 62 16.80 -31.27 -29.57
N THR A 63 16.07 -32.39 -29.57
CA THR A 63 15.87 -33.21 -30.77
C THR A 63 14.65 -32.71 -31.55
N ALA A 64 14.77 -32.54 -32.86
CA ALA A 64 13.63 -32.25 -33.73
C ALA A 64 12.59 -33.38 -33.67
N ILE A 65 11.31 -33.04 -33.50
CA ILE A 65 10.25 -34.04 -33.34
C ILE A 65 9.66 -34.48 -34.68
N ASN A 66 9.57 -35.80 -34.86
CA ASN A 66 8.96 -36.43 -36.02
C ASN A 66 7.43 -36.29 -36.00
N ARG A 67 6.84 -36.36 -37.19
CA ARG A 67 5.39 -36.22 -37.38
C ARG A 67 4.60 -37.36 -36.73
N ASP A 68 5.14 -38.59 -36.74
CA ASP A 68 4.55 -39.73 -36.03
C ASP A 68 4.48 -39.53 -34.50
N ALA A 69 5.55 -39.03 -33.89
CA ALA A 69 5.59 -38.71 -32.46
C ALA A 69 4.65 -37.55 -32.09
N MET A 70 4.54 -36.52 -32.95
CA MET A 70 3.51 -35.48 -32.79
C MET A 70 2.10 -36.06 -32.86
N ALA A 71 1.83 -37.03 -33.75
CA ALA A 71 0.52 -37.66 -33.82
C ALA A 71 0.14 -38.34 -32.51
N ALA A 72 1.10 -39.03 -31.88
CA ALA A 72 0.94 -39.60 -30.55
C ALA A 72 0.64 -38.55 -29.47
N PHE A 73 1.34 -37.42 -29.51
CA PHE A 73 1.12 -36.31 -28.56
C PHE A 73 -0.29 -35.74 -28.70
N LEU A 74 -0.72 -35.37 -29.92
CA LEU A 74 -2.05 -34.79 -30.14
C LEU A 74 -3.18 -35.79 -29.81
N TYR A 75 -3.01 -37.08 -30.14
CA TYR A 75 -4.01 -38.10 -29.78
C TYR A 75 -4.16 -38.26 -28.26
N ARG A 76 -3.05 -38.20 -27.50
CA ARG A 76 -3.08 -38.28 -26.03
C ARG A 76 -3.62 -37.02 -25.38
N LEU A 77 -3.23 -35.85 -25.89
CA LEU A 77 -3.74 -34.53 -25.48
C LEU A 77 -5.27 -34.44 -25.63
N ALA A 78 -5.84 -35.12 -26.62
CA ALA A 78 -7.30 -35.26 -26.80
C ALA A 78 -7.97 -36.27 -25.84
N GLY A 79 -7.28 -36.74 -24.79
CA GLY A 79 -7.77 -37.76 -23.85
C GLY A 79 -7.66 -39.21 -24.36
N SER A 80 -6.80 -39.49 -25.35
CA SER A 80 -6.66 -40.81 -25.99
C SER A 80 -8.01 -41.43 -26.44
N PRO A 81 -8.85 -40.70 -27.21
CA PRO A 81 -10.26 -41.05 -27.40
C PRO A 81 -10.46 -42.39 -28.11
N GLU A 82 -11.51 -43.12 -27.73
CA GLU A 82 -11.82 -44.45 -28.27
C GLU A 82 -11.91 -44.45 -29.80
N PHE A 83 -11.00 -45.20 -30.44
CA PHE A 83 -10.82 -45.19 -31.89
C PHE A 83 -10.26 -46.52 -32.39
N THR A 84 -10.95 -47.11 -33.37
CA THR A 84 -10.48 -48.29 -34.11
C THR A 84 -9.87 -47.85 -35.44
N ALA A 85 -8.54 -47.99 -35.56
CA ALA A 85 -7.85 -47.69 -36.80
C ALA A 85 -8.27 -48.64 -37.94
N PRO A 86 -8.39 -48.15 -39.19
CA PRO A 86 -8.82 -48.98 -40.31
C PRO A 86 -7.77 -50.05 -40.67
N ASN A 87 -8.22 -51.19 -41.22
CA ASN A 87 -7.32 -52.25 -41.70
C ASN A 87 -6.52 -51.86 -42.97
N THR A 88 -6.92 -50.76 -43.63
CA THR A 88 -6.20 -50.15 -44.76
C THR A 88 -5.86 -48.71 -44.38
N SER A 89 -4.59 -48.34 -44.48
CA SER A 89 -4.12 -46.99 -44.15
C SER A 89 -4.69 -45.92 -45.11
N PRO A 90 -5.04 -44.72 -44.63
CA PRO A 90 -5.34 -43.58 -45.49
C PRO A 90 -4.10 -42.99 -46.19
N PHE A 91 -2.89 -43.35 -45.75
CA PHE A 91 -1.62 -42.87 -46.31
C PHE A 91 -0.77 -44.02 -46.87
N GLN A 92 -0.19 -43.83 -48.07
CA GLN A 92 0.51 -44.90 -48.80
C GLN A 92 1.86 -45.30 -48.18
N ASP A 93 2.44 -44.43 -47.36
CA ASP A 93 3.74 -44.56 -46.70
C ASP A 93 3.60 -44.95 -45.21
N VAL A 94 2.39 -45.34 -44.80
CA VAL A 94 2.05 -45.75 -43.43
C VAL A 94 1.41 -47.13 -43.50
N SER A 95 2.04 -48.11 -42.84
CA SER A 95 1.55 -49.50 -42.77
C SER A 95 0.70 -49.72 -41.50
N PRO A 96 -0.43 -50.46 -41.59
CA PRO A 96 -1.17 -50.89 -40.42
C PRO A 96 -0.29 -51.65 -39.42
N GLY A 97 -0.35 -51.26 -38.15
CA GLY A 97 0.47 -51.85 -37.08
C GLY A 97 1.89 -51.30 -36.94
N GLN A 98 2.31 -50.32 -37.75
CA GLN A 98 3.54 -49.57 -37.48
C GLN A 98 3.37 -48.64 -36.25
N GLN A 99 4.49 -48.15 -35.70
CA GLN A 99 4.46 -47.21 -34.58
C GLN A 99 3.60 -45.97 -34.90
N HIS A 100 2.76 -45.58 -33.95
CA HIS A 100 1.80 -44.47 -34.02
C HIS A 100 0.77 -44.55 -35.18
N TYR A 101 0.52 -45.74 -35.73
CA TYR A 101 -0.46 -45.94 -36.81
C TYR A 101 -1.87 -45.47 -36.44
N LYS A 102 -2.34 -45.81 -35.23
CA LYS A 102 -3.68 -45.48 -34.75
C LYS A 102 -3.86 -43.97 -34.67
N GLU A 103 -2.86 -43.29 -34.14
CA GLU A 103 -2.84 -41.86 -33.88
C GLU A 103 -2.75 -41.06 -35.20
N MET A 104 -1.92 -41.50 -36.16
CA MET A 104 -1.88 -40.92 -37.51
C MET A 104 -3.21 -41.11 -38.27
N ALA A 105 -3.83 -42.28 -38.17
CA ALA A 105 -5.13 -42.55 -38.80
C ALA A 105 -6.28 -41.77 -38.13
N TRP A 106 -6.22 -41.54 -36.82
CA TRP A 106 -7.17 -40.70 -36.08
C TRP A 106 -7.08 -39.24 -36.54
N LEU A 107 -5.87 -38.66 -36.62
CA LEU A 107 -5.67 -37.30 -37.13
C LEU A 107 -6.18 -37.11 -38.57
N TYR A 108 -6.15 -38.17 -39.40
CA TYR A 108 -6.78 -38.13 -40.72
C TYR A 108 -8.31 -38.11 -40.62
N GLN A 109 -8.91 -38.95 -39.76
CA GLN A 109 -10.36 -38.96 -39.60
C GLN A 109 -10.91 -37.62 -39.09
N GLN A 110 -10.22 -37.01 -38.12
CA GLN A 110 -10.58 -35.67 -37.59
C GLN A 110 -10.15 -34.51 -38.52
N GLN A 111 -9.63 -34.79 -39.72
CA GLN A 111 -9.11 -33.82 -40.70
C GLN A 111 -7.93 -32.94 -40.24
N ILE A 112 -7.47 -33.07 -38.99
CA ILE A 112 -6.29 -32.40 -38.43
C ILE A 112 -5.04 -32.62 -39.31
N SER A 113 -4.88 -33.84 -39.85
CA SER A 113 -3.85 -34.17 -40.83
C SER A 113 -4.44 -34.58 -42.19
N THR A 114 -4.38 -33.68 -43.16
CA THR A 114 -4.75 -33.98 -44.55
C THR A 114 -3.69 -34.79 -45.31
N GLY A 115 -2.41 -34.66 -44.97
CA GLY A 115 -1.28 -35.31 -45.68
C GLY A 115 -1.01 -34.75 -47.09
N TRP A 116 0.14 -35.07 -47.66
CA TRP A 116 0.53 -34.63 -49.01
C TRP A 116 -0.18 -35.45 -50.08
N ASP A 117 -0.94 -34.80 -50.97
CA ASP A 117 -1.43 -35.44 -52.18
C ASP A 117 -0.24 -35.76 -53.11
N VAL A 118 -0.14 -37.02 -53.55
CA VAL A 118 0.90 -37.52 -54.47
C VAL A 118 0.30 -38.03 -55.78
N GLY A 119 -0.92 -37.61 -56.09
CA GLY A 119 -1.67 -37.94 -57.28
C GLY A 119 -2.44 -39.25 -57.18
N ASN A 120 -3.35 -39.46 -58.13
CA ASN A 120 -4.21 -40.65 -58.23
C ASN A 120 -5.04 -40.94 -56.95
N GLY A 121 -5.37 -39.91 -56.17
CA GLY A 121 -6.12 -40.02 -54.91
C GLY A 121 -5.31 -40.61 -53.75
N LYS A 122 -3.99 -40.75 -53.88
CA LYS A 122 -3.10 -41.23 -52.81
C LYS A 122 -2.51 -40.07 -52.02
N ARG A 123 -2.28 -40.30 -50.72
CA ARG A 123 -1.68 -39.32 -49.81
C ARG A 123 -0.49 -39.92 -49.05
N GLU A 124 0.46 -39.08 -48.67
CA GLU A 124 1.60 -39.41 -47.79
C GLU A 124 1.49 -38.67 -46.46
N TYR A 125 1.90 -39.32 -45.37
CA TYR A 125 1.98 -38.71 -44.05
C TYR A 125 3.39 -38.25 -43.67
N ARG A 126 4.42 -38.92 -44.21
CA ARG A 126 5.85 -38.74 -43.95
C ARG A 126 6.21 -38.86 -42.45
N PRO A 127 5.90 -40.02 -41.82
CA PRO A 127 5.95 -40.22 -40.36
C PRO A 127 7.29 -39.84 -39.74
N THR A 128 8.38 -40.37 -40.29
CA THR A 128 9.75 -40.23 -39.78
C THR A 128 10.44 -38.92 -40.20
N SER A 129 9.72 -37.98 -40.82
CA SER A 129 10.22 -36.64 -41.08
C SER A 129 9.97 -35.74 -39.88
N ALA A 130 10.97 -34.93 -39.51
CA ALA A 130 10.79 -33.86 -38.53
C ALA A 130 9.71 -32.87 -39.02
N ILE A 131 8.89 -32.33 -38.12
CA ILE A 131 7.88 -31.33 -38.47
C ILE A 131 8.42 -29.90 -38.38
N ASN A 132 8.16 -29.10 -39.42
CA ASN A 132 8.43 -27.67 -39.44
C ASN A 132 7.37 -26.86 -38.67
N ARG A 133 7.75 -25.66 -38.25
CA ARG A 133 6.93 -24.79 -37.40
C ARG A 133 5.69 -24.23 -38.12
N ASP A 134 5.73 -24.07 -39.43
CA ASP A 134 4.56 -23.74 -40.25
C ASP A 134 3.52 -24.87 -40.27
N ALA A 135 3.96 -26.10 -40.52
CA ALA A 135 3.12 -27.29 -40.50
C ALA A 135 2.59 -27.59 -39.09
N MET A 136 3.35 -27.27 -38.03
CA MET A 136 2.89 -27.31 -36.65
C MET A 136 1.68 -26.38 -36.43
N ALA A 137 1.76 -25.13 -36.86
CA ALA A 137 0.65 -24.17 -36.74
C ALA A 137 -0.63 -24.70 -37.42
N ALA A 138 -0.48 -25.23 -38.64
CA ALA A 138 -1.58 -25.83 -39.39
C ALA A 138 -2.18 -27.09 -38.73
N PHE A 139 -1.44 -27.79 -37.87
CA PHE A 139 -1.97 -28.93 -37.11
C PHE A 139 -2.72 -28.45 -35.86
N LEU A 140 -2.17 -27.51 -35.07
CA LEU A 140 -2.84 -27.02 -33.86
C LEU A 140 -4.12 -26.24 -34.19
N TYR A 141 -4.12 -25.44 -35.25
CA TYR A 141 -5.32 -24.70 -35.69
C TYR A 141 -6.49 -25.64 -36.04
N ARG A 142 -6.21 -26.83 -36.61
CA ARG A 142 -7.25 -27.85 -36.88
C ARG A 142 -7.60 -28.69 -35.67
N PHE A 143 -6.66 -28.90 -34.75
CA PHE A 143 -6.91 -29.54 -33.46
C PHE A 143 -7.96 -28.74 -32.66
N GLU A 144 -7.85 -27.40 -32.69
CA GLU A 144 -8.87 -26.46 -32.16
C GLU A 144 -10.10 -26.27 -33.06
N ASN A 145 -10.34 -27.18 -34.00
CA ASN A 145 -11.51 -27.19 -34.91
C ASN A 145 -11.63 -25.97 -35.84
N GLU A 146 -10.50 -25.44 -36.33
CA GLU A 146 -10.42 -24.29 -37.26
C GLU A 146 -11.17 -23.04 -36.74
N PRO A 147 -10.76 -22.47 -35.59
CA PRO A 147 -11.50 -21.40 -34.91
C PRO A 147 -11.62 -20.14 -35.78
N ASP A 148 -12.73 -19.39 -35.65
CA ASP A 148 -12.93 -18.14 -36.41
C ASP A 148 -11.92 -17.08 -35.96
N PHE A 149 -10.89 -16.89 -36.79
CA PHE A 149 -9.79 -15.97 -36.54
C PHE A 149 -9.46 -15.21 -37.83
N GLN A 150 -9.55 -13.89 -37.74
CA GLN A 150 -9.24 -12.98 -38.84
C GLN A 150 -7.79 -12.52 -38.72
N ALA A 151 -6.91 -13.04 -39.57
CA ALA A 151 -5.48 -12.73 -39.52
C ALA A 151 -5.22 -11.23 -39.77
N PRO A 152 -4.28 -10.60 -39.04
CA PRO A 152 -4.02 -9.17 -39.16
C PRO A 152 -3.44 -8.81 -40.54
N ALA A 153 -3.70 -7.58 -41.00
CA ALA A 153 -3.14 -7.07 -42.26
C ALA A 153 -1.62 -6.83 -42.18
N THR A 154 -1.12 -6.48 -40.99
CA THR A 154 0.31 -6.39 -40.68
C THR A 154 0.78 -7.73 -40.11
N PRO A 155 1.81 -8.38 -40.69
CA PRO A 155 2.39 -9.61 -40.15
C PRO A 155 2.87 -9.46 -38.70
N PRO A 156 2.54 -10.41 -37.79
CA PRO A 156 2.98 -10.36 -36.40
C PRO A 156 4.44 -10.80 -36.19
N PHE A 157 5.10 -11.29 -37.25
CA PHE A 157 6.52 -11.67 -37.23
C PHE A 157 7.26 -11.09 -38.44
N SER A 158 8.54 -10.74 -38.25
CA SER A 158 9.39 -10.05 -39.24
C SER A 158 9.76 -10.87 -40.48
N ASP A 159 9.65 -12.20 -40.41
CA ASP A 159 10.09 -13.14 -41.45
C ASP A 159 8.94 -13.85 -42.18
N ILE A 160 7.71 -13.37 -42.02
CA ILE A 160 6.52 -13.86 -42.74
C ILE A 160 5.77 -12.74 -43.45
N SER A 161 4.91 -13.10 -44.39
CA SER A 161 4.01 -12.21 -45.12
C SER A 161 2.61 -12.79 -45.19
N ASN A 162 1.62 -12.00 -45.60
CA ASN A 162 0.26 -12.46 -45.89
C ASN A 162 0.16 -13.49 -47.05
N THR A 163 1.28 -13.79 -47.74
CA THR A 163 1.38 -14.88 -48.74
C THR A 163 2.17 -16.10 -48.24
N THR A 164 2.71 -16.06 -47.02
CA THR A 164 3.41 -17.20 -46.40
C THR A 164 2.44 -18.35 -46.17
N GLN A 165 2.88 -19.59 -46.43
CA GLN A 165 2.06 -20.76 -46.19
C GLN A 165 1.69 -20.84 -44.70
N PHE A 166 0.40 -21.09 -44.44
CA PHE A 166 -0.20 -21.11 -43.09
C PHE A 166 -0.11 -19.78 -42.31
N TYR A 167 -0.10 -18.62 -43.01
CA TYR A 167 -0.06 -17.29 -42.39
C TYR A 167 -1.16 -17.07 -41.34
N THR A 168 -2.39 -17.52 -41.61
CA THR A 168 -3.52 -17.40 -40.68
C THR A 168 -3.25 -18.20 -39.41
N GLU A 169 -2.85 -19.46 -39.54
CA GLU A 169 -2.59 -20.36 -38.42
C GLU A 169 -1.37 -19.91 -37.59
N ILE A 170 -0.32 -19.40 -38.23
CA ILE A 170 0.86 -18.82 -37.57
C ILE A 170 0.48 -17.54 -36.81
N SER A 171 -0.36 -16.68 -37.39
CA SER A 171 -0.83 -15.45 -36.75
C SER A 171 -1.79 -15.74 -35.58
N TRP A 172 -2.60 -16.80 -35.70
CA TRP A 172 -3.46 -17.28 -34.61
C TRP A 172 -2.65 -17.79 -33.41
N LEU A 173 -1.58 -18.57 -33.65
CA LEU A 173 -0.68 -19.00 -32.57
C LEU A 173 -0.05 -17.82 -31.82
N GLN A 174 0.23 -16.71 -32.52
CA GLN A 174 0.78 -15.50 -31.90
C GLN A 174 -0.29 -14.72 -31.13
N ALA A 175 -1.48 -14.55 -31.70
CA ALA A 175 -2.61 -13.91 -31.01
C ALA A 175 -3.08 -14.69 -29.77
N LYS A 176 -2.84 -16.00 -29.73
CA LYS A 176 -3.05 -16.89 -28.57
C LYS A 176 -1.85 -16.98 -27.62
N GLY A 177 -0.73 -16.30 -27.89
CA GLY A 177 0.50 -16.37 -27.09
C GLY A 177 1.25 -17.71 -27.15
N ILE A 178 0.73 -18.73 -27.84
CA ILE A 178 1.34 -20.06 -27.98
C ILE A 178 2.72 -19.96 -28.65
N ALA A 179 2.80 -19.14 -29.71
CA ALA A 179 4.03 -18.83 -30.40
C ALA A 179 4.48 -17.39 -30.17
N THR A 180 5.61 -17.22 -29.50
CA THR A 180 6.22 -15.92 -29.18
C THR A 180 7.29 -15.49 -30.18
N GLY A 181 7.84 -16.43 -30.96
CA GLY A 181 8.94 -16.20 -31.90
C GLY A 181 10.31 -16.11 -31.22
N TRP A 182 11.33 -15.76 -32.01
CA TRP A 182 12.63 -15.33 -31.48
C TRP A 182 12.75 -13.82 -31.60
N ASP A 183 12.98 -13.14 -30.48
CA ASP A 183 13.39 -11.73 -30.46
C ASP A 183 14.63 -11.50 -31.34
N ASN A 184 14.57 -10.46 -32.17
CA ASN A 184 15.65 -10.04 -33.06
C ASN A 184 16.54 -8.94 -32.42
N GLY A 185 16.15 -8.39 -31.26
CA GLY A 185 16.85 -7.33 -30.54
C GLY A 185 16.52 -5.90 -31.00
N ASP A 186 15.56 -5.76 -31.92
CA ASP A 186 15.09 -4.48 -32.47
C ASP A 186 13.60 -4.18 -32.14
N GLY A 187 13.00 -4.98 -31.25
CA GLY A 187 11.58 -4.93 -30.93
C GLY A 187 10.69 -5.77 -31.87
N THR A 188 11.27 -6.47 -32.85
CA THR A 188 10.56 -7.44 -33.71
C THR A 188 10.94 -8.88 -33.34
N ALA A 189 10.08 -9.84 -33.69
CA ALA A 189 10.34 -11.25 -33.53
C ALA A 189 10.21 -12.02 -34.86
N SER A 190 11.04 -13.06 -35.05
CA SER A 190 11.00 -13.97 -36.19
C SER A 190 10.30 -15.29 -35.82
N TYR A 191 9.43 -15.82 -36.69
CA TYR A 191 8.74 -17.11 -36.50
C TYR A 191 9.55 -18.33 -36.96
N ARG A 192 10.42 -18.17 -37.95
CA ARG A 192 11.23 -19.20 -38.63
C ARG A 192 10.38 -20.38 -39.15
N PRO A 193 9.38 -20.15 -40.02
CA PRO A 193 8.37 -21.13 -40.41
C PRO A 193 8.94 -22.48 -40.90
N LEU A 194 9.94 -22.43 -41.78
CA LEU A 194 10.55 -23.62 -42.41
C LEU A 194 11.60 -24.32 -41.53
N SER A 195 11.77 -23.92 -40.28
CA SER A 195 12.65 -24.63 -39.33
C SER A 195 11.89 -25.78 -38.66
N PRO A 196 12.53 -26.95 -38.45
CA PRO A 196 11.99 -28.00 -37.59
C PRO A 196 11.71 -27.50 -36.16
N ILE A 197 10.68 -28.04 -35.52
CA ILE A 197 10.42 -27.82 -34.09
C ILE A 197 11.08 -28.92 -33.25
N ASN A 198 11.71 -28.52 -32.13
CA ASN A 198 12.28 -29.43 -31.14
C ASN A 198 11.22 -29.90 -30.13
N ARG A 199 11.54 -30.95 -29.36
CA ARG A 199 10.62 -31.55 -28.38
C ARG A 199 10.32 -30.64 -27.18
N ASP A 200 11.28 -29.83 -26.77
CA ASP A 200 11.12 -28.78 -25.76
C ASP A 200 10.13 -27.69 -26.21
N ALA A 201 10.30 -27.16 -27.43
CA ALA A 201 9.41 -26.18 -28.03
C ALA A 201 8.02 -26.75 -28.34
N MET A 202 7.91 -28.04 -28.71
CA MET A 202 6.63 -28.75 -28.79
C MET A 202 5.93 -28.77 -27.43
N ALA A 203 6.66 -29.02 -26.33
CA ALA A 203 6.05 -29.02 -25.00
C ALA A 203 5.50 -27.65 -24.62
N ALA A 204 6.27 -26.59 -24.83
CA ALA A 204 5.81 -25.22 -24.64
C ALA A 204 4.58 -24.87 -25.51
N TYR A 205 4.49 -25.41 -26.73
CA TYR A 205 3.34 -25.18 -27.61
C TYR A 205 2.08 -25.89 -27.11
N LEU A 206 2.16 -27.17 -26.74
CA LEU A 206 1.00 -27.92 -26.26
C LEU A 206 0.56 -27.47 -24.85
N TYR A 207 1.49 -27.13 -23.97
CA TYR A 207 1.18 -26.56 -22.65
C TYR A 207 0.43 -25.22 -22.77
N ARG A 208 0.89 -24.32 -23.67
CA ARG A 208 0.19 -23.04 -23.92
C ARG A 208 -1.15 -23.22 -24.61
N LEU A 209 -1.31 -24.25 -25.44
CA LEU A 209 -2.60 -24.59 -26.05
C LEU A 209 -3.61 -25.04 -24.98
N SER A 210 -3.15 -25.77 -23.96
CA SER A 210 -3.95 -26.22 -22.82
C SER A 210 -4.21 -25.17 -21.73
N LEU A 211 -3.79 -23.91 -21.91
CA LEU A 211 -4.06 -22.88 -20.92
C LEU A 211 -5.56 -22.55 -20.85
N PRO A 212 -6.16 -22.50 -19.66
CA PRO A 212 -7.54 -22.05 -19.50
C PRO A 212 -7.70 -20.57 -19.89
N PRO A 213 -8.93 -20.12 -20.21
CA PRO A 213 -9.21 -18.69 -20.41
C PRO A 213 -8.80 -17.86 -19.19
N ALA A 214 -8.28 -16.66 -19.42
CA ALA A 214 -7.95 -15.72 -18.34
C ALA A 214 -9.22 -15.36 -17.53
N ALA A 215 -9.14 -15.51 -16.21
CA ALA A 215 -10.14 -15.03 -15.26
C ALA A 215 -9.57 -13.81 -14.54
N ASP A 216 -10.26 -12.66 -14.62
CA ASP A 216 -9.83 -11.39 -14.03
C ASP A 216 -8.37 -10.99 -14.36
N GLY A 217 -7.95 -11.29 -15.60
CA GLY A 217 -6.59 -11.08 -16.11
C GLY A 217 -5.61 -12.23 -15.84
N VAL A 218 -5.91 -13.09 -14.88
CA VAL A 218 -5.05 -14.21 -14.44
C VAL A 218 -5.31 -15.46 -15.27
N VAL A 219 -4.25 -16.00 -15.87
CA VAL A 219 -4.21 -17.30 -16.55
C VAL A 219 -3.55 -18.31 -15.60
N THR A 220 -4.30 -19.28 -15.09
CA THR A 220 -3.71 -20.40 -14.34
C THR A 220 -2.93 -21.34 -15.27
N SER A 221 -2.00 -22.07 -14.67
CA SER A 221 -1.31 -23.16 -15.36
C SER A 221 -2.23 -24.38 -15.55
N PRO A 222 -2.06 -25.22 -16.60
CA PRO A 222 -2.94 -26.37 -16.84
C PRO A 222 -2.82 -27.44 -15.75
N ASP A 223 -1.65 -27.54 -15.12
CA ASP A 223 -1.40 -28.40 -13.96
C ASP A 223 -2.07 -27.90 -12.64
N THR A 224 -2.78 -26.77 -12.64
CA THR A 224 -3.36 -26.16 -11.43
C THR A 224 -4.77 -26.67 -11.13
N LEU A 225 -4.94 -27.35 -9.99
CA LEU A 225 -6.25 -27.78 -9.48
C LEU A 225 -6.69 -26.91 -8.30
N ILE A 226 -7.85 -26.26 -8.44
CA ILE A 226 -8.51 -25.56 -7.34
C ILE A 226 -9.32 -26.58 -6.54
N ILE A 227 -8.88 -26.84 -5.32
CA ILE A 227 -9.45 -27.83 -4.41
C ILE A 227 -10.40 -27.14 -3.43
N ASP A 228 -11.61 -27.67 -3.25
CA ASP A 228 -12.42 -27.31 -2.08
C ASP A 228 -11.78 -27.92 -0.82
N SER A 229 -11.33 -27.05 0.08
CA SER A 229 -10.73 -27.42 1.37
C SER A 229 -11.57 -28.40 2.21
N ALA A 230 -12.90 -28.40 2.07
CA ALA A 230 -13.78 -29.35 2.77
C ALA A 230 -13.62 -30.80 2.29
N THR A 231 -12.92 -31.04 1.18
CA THR A 231 -12.53 -32.39 0.73
C THR A 231 -11.38 -33.00 1.54
N LEU A 232 -10.64 -32.21 2.32
CA LEU A 232 -9.52 -32.70 3.13
C LEU A 232 -9.99 -33.54 4.32
N ALA A 233 -9.28 -34.64 4.61
CA ALA A 233 -9.59 -35.52 5.75
C ALA A 233 -9.19 -34.95 7.11
N ARG A 234 -8.43 -33.84 7.12
CA ARG A 234 -8.06 -33.00 8.26
C ARG A 234 -7.62 -31.63 7.76
N GLU A 235 -7.43 -30.69 8.68
CA GLU A 235 -6.69 -29.45 8.47
C GLU A 235 -5.30 -29.72 7.84
N TYR A 236 -4.97 -29.01 6.76
CA TYR A 236 -3.62 -28.93 6.21
C TYR A 236 -2.85 -27.82 6.94
N VAL A 237 -1.67 -28.18 7.47
CA VAL A 237 -0.77 -27.26 8.16
C VAL A 237 0.45 -27.01 7.29
N GLN A 238 0.89 -25.75 7.17
CA GLN A 238 2.05 -25.39 6.35
C GLN A 238 3.30 -26.21 6.75
N GLY A 239 3.84 -26.96 5.79
CA GLY A 239 4.97 -27.88 6.01
C GLY A 239 4.59 -29.36 6.04
N ASP A 240 3.29 -29.70 5.99
CA ASP A 240 2.84 -31.09 5.77
C ASP A 240 3.38 -31.62 4.43
N THR A 241 4.12 -32.73 4.48
CA THR A 241 4.63 -33.42 3.28
C THR A 241 3.62 -34.42 2.70
N THR A 242 2.48 -34.61 3.36
CA THR A 242 1.48 -35.62 2.99
C THR A 242 0.07 -35.14 3.33
N ILE A 243 -0.81 -35.13 2.34
CA ILE A 243 -2.21 -34.70 2.44
C ILE A 243 -3.12 -35.89 2.15
N THR A 244 -4.18 -36.08 2.94
CA THR A 244 -5.18 -37.12 2.73
C THR A 244 -6.54 -36.49 2.44
N PHE A 245 -7.19 -36.97 1.39
CA PHE A 245 -8.51 -36.52 0.96
C PHE A 245 -9.59 -37.50 1.44
N ASN A 246 -10.79 -36.98 1.68
CA ASN A 246 -11.98 -37.81 1.93
C ASN A 246 -12.35 -38.61 0.66
N SER A 247 -13.11 -39.68 0.84
CA SER A 247 -13.29 -40.71 -0.20
C SER A 247 -13.90 -40.16 -1.49
N VAL A 248 -13.26 -40.43 -2.63
CA VAL A 248 -13.69 -39.94 -3.95
C VAL A 248 -15.10 -40.42 -4.31
N GLY A 249 -15.88 -39.50 -4.85
CA GLY A 249 -17.17 -39.73 -5.49
C GLY A 249 -17.27 -38.88 -6.76
N ALA A 250 -18.34 -39.05 -7.54
CA ALA A 250 -18.53 -38.28 -8.77
C ALA A 250 -18.60 -36.76 -8.48
N GLY A 251 -17.56 -36.02 -8.86
CA GLY A 251 -17.40 -34.58 -8.58
C GLY A 251 -16.28 -34.24 -7.58
N ALA A 252 -15.61 -35.22 -6.97
CA ALA A 252 -14.32 -35.00 -6.33
C ALA A 252 -13.23 -34.74 -7.40
N PRO A 253 -12.20 -33.93 -7.13
CA PRO A 253 -11.11 -33.69 -8.08
C PRO A 253 -10.29 -34.97 -8.29
N ASP A 254 -9.93 -35.25 -9.54
CA ASP A 254 -8.89 -36.23 -9.85
C ASP A 254 -7.54 -35.59 -9.51
N ILE A 255 -6.75 -36.23 -8.65
CA ILE A 255 -5.46 -35.72 -8.18
C ILE A 255 -4.37 -36.67 -8.64
N ASP A 256 -3.53 -36.17 -9.53
CA ASP A 256 -2.43 -36.88 -10.18
C ASP A 256 -1.04 -36.38 -9.74
N PRO A 257 -0.01 -37.23 -9.82
CA PRO A 257 1.36 -36.82 -9.57
C PRO A 257 1.81 -35.74 -10.57
N GLY A 258 2.18 -34.58 -10.06
CA GLY A 258 2.55 -33.41 -10.86
C GLY A 258 1.59 -32.23 -10.73
N ASN A 259 0.32 -32.41 -10.34
CA ASN A 259 -0.59 -31.27 -10.20
C ASN A 259 -0.11 -30.27 -9.14
N VAL A 260 -0.52 -29.01 -9.29
CA VAL A 260 -0.36 -27.92 -8.34
C VAL A 260 -1.71 -27.69 -7.66
N LEU A 261 -1.85 -28.19 -6.43
CA LEU A 261 -3.07 -28.07 -5.65
C LEU A 261 -3.11 -26.69 -4.99
N VAL A 262 -4.20 -25.97 -5.25
CA VAL A 262 -4.50 -24.64 -4.72
C VAL A 262 -5.78 -24.72 -3.91
N SER A 263 -5.81 -24.15 -2.71
CA SER A 263 -7.07 -23.99 -1.98
C SER A 263 -7.05 -22.73 -1.12
N GLY A 264 -8.19 -22.03 -1.10
CA GLY A 264 -8.40 -20.78 -0.37
C GLY A 264 -8.27 -20.93 1.15
N PHE A 265 -8.38 -19.80 1.86
CA PHE A 265 -8.33 -19.76 3.31
C PHE A 265 -9.62 -20.34 3.94
N SER A 266 -9.51 -21.32 4.84
CA SER A 266 -10.66 -21.94 5.53
C SER A 266 -10.27 -22.64 6.84
N GLU A 267 -11.23 -23.22 7.55
CA GLU A 267 -11.00 -24.11 8.71
C GLU A 267 -10.10 -25.32 8.38
N PHE A 268 -10.09 -25.78 7.13
CA PHE A 268 -9.25 -26.90 6.67
C PHE A 268 -7.92 -26.45 6.04
N THR A 269 -7.79 -25.17 5.69
CA THR A 269 -6.60 -24.56 5.06
C THR A 269 -6.40 -23.14 5.61
N PRO A 270 -6.03 -22.96 6.89
CA PRO A 270 -5.99 -21.65 7.53
C PRO A 270 -4.96 -20.70 6.90
N ASP A 271 -3.77 -21.22 6.58
CA ASP A 271 -2.68 -20.53 5.86
C ASP A 271 -2.89 -20.55 4.32
N GLY A 272 -4.02 -21.10 3.86
CA GLY A 272 -4.25 -21.51 2.47
C GLY A 272 -3.51 -22.80 2.10
N MET A 273 -3.54 -23.17 0.82
CA MET A 273 -2.73 -24.27 0.28
C MET A 273 -2.22 -23.92 -1.13
N LEU A 274 -0.91 -24.15 -1.35
CA LEU A 274 -0.23 -24.12 -2.65
C LEU A 274 0.90 -25.17 -2.65
N VAL A 275 0.64 -26.36 -3.20
CA VAL A 275 1.57 -27.50 -3.15
C VAL A 275 1.60 -28.29 -4.46
N ARG A 276 2.77 -28.82 -4.85
CA ARG A 276 2.94 -29.68 -6.04
C ARG A 276 3.00 -31.14 -5.62
N VAL A 277 2.09 -31.95 -6.15
CA VAL A 277 2.00 -33.39 -5.89
C VAL A 277 3.23 -34.11 -6.45
N GLN A 278 3.88 -34.92 -5.64
CA GLN A 278 5.07 -35.72 -6.02
C GLN A 278 4.73 -37.20 -6.21
N GLN A 279 3.76 -37.70 -5.44
CA GLN A 279 3.28 -39.08 -5.47
C GLN A 279 1.81 -39.09 -5.02
N VAL A 280 0.99 -39.94 -5.62
CA VAL A 280 -0.39 -40.22 -5.15
C VAL A 280 -0.48 -41.69 -4.79
N THR A 281 -1.18 -42.00 -3.70
CA THR A 281 -1.54 -43.36 -3.31
C THR A 281 -3.07 -43.47 -3.18
N ASN A 282 -3.67 -44.29 -4.05
CA ASN A 282 -5.10 -44.59 -4.10
C ASN A 282 -5.41 -45.77 -3.17
N ALA A 283 -6.05 -45.51 -2.02
CA ALA A 283 -6.35 -46.53 -1.03
C ALA A 283 -7.63 -47.33 -1.37
N PRO A 284 -7.72 -48.63 -1.00
CA PRO A 284 -8.90 -49.45 -1.29
C PRO A 284 -10.21 -49.02 -0.60
N ASP A 285 -10.17 -48.07 0.35
CA ASP A 285 -11.37 -47.43 0.93
C ASP A 285 -11.86 -46.22 0.11
N GLY A 286 -11.24 -45.96 -1.04
CA GLY A 286 -11.57 -44.85 -1.93
C GLY A 286 -10.95 -43.51 -1.53
N LYS A 287 -9.99 -43.48 -0.59
CA LYS A 287 -9.26 -42.24 -0.26
C LYS A 287 -8.01 -42.08 -1.10
N GLN A 288 -7.71 -40.84 -1.47
CA GLN A 288 -6.42 -40.48 -2.04
C GLN A 288 -5.50 -39.92 -0.95
N THR A 289 -4.22 -40.24 -1.02
CA THR A 289 -3.17 -39.63 -0.20
C THR A 289 -2.04 -39.15 -1.10
N ALA A 290 -1.85 -37.84 -1.14
CA ALA A 290 -0.82 -37.18 -1.93
C ALA A 290 0.41 -36.92 -1.05
N VAL A 291 1.60 -37.36 -1.48
CA VAL A 291 2.87 -36.82 -0.99
C VAL A 291 3.14 -35.55 -1.78
N VAL A 292 3.40 -34.46 -1.08
CA VAL A 292 3.48 -33.11 -1.67
C VAL A 292 4.79 -32.41 -1.33
N GLN A 293 5.14 -31.46 -2.20
CA GLN A 293 6.19 -30.47 -1.96
C GLN A 293 5.56 -29.07 -2.04
N GLN A 294 6.13 -28.09 -1.34
CA GLN A 294 5.76 -26.68 -1.46
C GLN A 294 5.87 -26.22 -2.93
N ALA A 295 4.84 -25.53 -3.44
CA ALA A 295 4.81 -24.99 -4.81
C ALA A 295 4.93 -23.46 -4.82
N THR A 296 5.27 -22.93 -5.98
CA THR A 296 5.55 -21.50 -6.21
C THR A 296 4.34 -20.81 -6.86
N LEU A 297 4.20 -19.48 -6.74
CA LEU A 297 3.11 -18.79 -7.42
C LEU A 297 3.17 -18.95 -8.96
N PRO A 298 4.36 -18.95 -9.61
CA PRO A 298 4.49 -19.30 -11.03
C PRO A 298 4.32 -20.80 -11.37
N ASP A 299 4.23 -21.69 -10.38
CA ASP A 299 3.73 -23.06 -10.61
C ASP A 299 2.21 -23.04 -10.87
N ALA A 300 1.45 -22.25 -10.11
CA ALA A 300 -0.01 -22.19 -10.24
C ALA A 300 -0.50 -21.18 -11.30
N ILE A 301 0.21 -20.07 -11.51
CA ILE A 301 -0.15 -18.99 -12.43
C ILE A 301 0.82 -18.98 -13.61
N TYR A 302 0.30 -19.02 -14.84
CA TYR A 302 1.10 -18.89 -16.04
C TYR A 302 1.30 -17.43 -16.44
N ASP A 303 0.27 -16.61 -16.33
CA ASP A 303 0.31 -15.21 -16.75
C ASP A 303 -0.68 -14.36 -15.94
N THR A 304 -0.40 -13.07 -15.76
CA THR A 304 -1.35 -12.09 -15.19
C THR A 304 -1.78 -11.04 -16.22
N SER A 305 -1.40 -11.21 -17.49
CA SER A 305 -1.68 -10.26 -18.60
C SER A 305 -1.08 -8.87 -18.36
N GLY A 306 0.00 -8.80 -17.57
CA GLY A 306 0.61 -7.58 -17.04
C GLY A 306 0.45 -7.44 -15.52
N LEU A 307 0.66 -6.21 -15.02
CA LEU A 307 0.62 -5.90 -13.59
C LEU A 307 -0.81 -5.90 -13.05
N VAL A 308 -1.12 -6.81 -12.12
CA VAL A 308 -2.38 -6.84 -11.37
C VAL A 308 -2.20 -6.38 -9.93
N THR A 309 -3.23 -5.77 -9.37
CA THR A 309 -3.34 -5.41 -7.94
C THR A 309 -4.24 -6.45 -7.26
N PRO A 310 -3.70 -7.56 -6.73
CA PRO A 310 -4.49 -8.61 -6.09
C PRO A 310 -5.18 -8.09 -4.82
N THR A 311 -6.37 -8.61 -4.53
CA THR A 311 -7.15 -8.23 -3.35
C THR A 311 -6.38 -8.55 -2.07
N THR A 312 -6.20 -7.55 -1.21
CA THR A 312 -5.59 -7.70 0.11
C THR A 312 -6.66 -7.68 1.20
N THR A 313 -6.42 -8.38 2.32
CA THR A 313 -7.35 -8.42 3.47
C THR A 313 -6.55 -8.69 4.73
N ILE A 314 -6.55 -7.77 5.70
CA ILE A 314 -6.01 -8.03 7.04
C ILE A 314 -6.99 -8.95 7.77
N VAL A 315 -6.56 -10.16 8.11
CA VAL A 315 -7.42 -11.19 8.74
C VAL A 315 -7.18 -11.34 10.23
N LYS A 316 -5.98 -10.98 10.69
CA LYS A 316 -5.61 -11.01 12.10
C LYS A 316 -4.62 -9.89 12.39
N GLN A 317 -4.80 -9.23 13.53
CA GLN A 317 -3.78 -8.37 14.12
C GLN A 317 -3.69 -8.67 15.62
N GLU A 318 -2.49 -8.89 16.13
CA GLU A 318 -2.23 -9.31 17.51
C GLU A 318 -1.08 -8.48 18.10
N PHE A 319 -1.29 -7.87 19.25
CA PHE A 319 -0.21 -7.24 20.00
C PHE A 319 0.26 -8.19 21.10
N ILE A 320 1.47 -8.73 20.95
CA ILE A 320 2.12 -9.57 21.95
C ILE A 320 2.95 -8.65 22.86
N PRO A 321 2.59 -8.47 24.14
CA PRO A 321 3.35 -7.62 25.05
C PRO A 321 4.71 -8.21 25.42
N ALA A 322 5.66 -7.34 25.76
CA ALA A 322 6.93 -7.73 26.34
C ALA A 322 6.78 -8.17 27.81
N ASP A 323 7.74 -8.95 28.32
CA ASP A 323 7.78 -9.39 29.73
C ASP A 323 7.58 -8.22 30.70
N GLY A 324 6.55 -8.30 31.55
CA GLY A 324 6.21 -7.24 32.51
C GLY A 324 5.55 -6.00 31.90
N VAL A 325 4.99 -6.08 30.69
CA VAL A 325 4.01 -5.12 30.16
C VAL A 325 2.62 -5.73 30.31
N GLU A 326 1.83 -5.20 31.24
CA GLU A 326 0.45 -5.65 31.44
C GLU A 326 -0.46 -5.01 30.38
N VAL A 327 -1.13 -5.83 29.57
CA VAL A 327 -2.10 -5.35 28.57
C VAL A 327 -3.48 -5.39 29.16
N ILE A 328 -4.02 -4.20 29.42
CA ILE A 328 -5.42 -4.04 29.78
C ILE A 328 -6.26 -3.93 28.49
N ASP A 329 -7.34 -4.68 28.53
CA ASP A 329 -8.29 -5.22 27.48
C ASP A 329 -9.48 -4.19 27.87
N ASN A 330 -10.22 -3.57 26.92
CA ASN A 330 -10.89 -2.24 27.15
C ASN A 330 -12.44 -2.02 26.91
N ALA A 331 -13.37 -2.80 27.51
CA ALA A 331 -14.80 -2.46 27.73
C ALA A 331 -15.57 -3.12 28.91
N GLN A 332 -15.58 -4.46 29.08
CA GLN A 332 -16.63 -5.23 29.81
C GLN A 332 -17.00 -4.85 31.27
N ALA A 333 -16.12 -5.09 32.26
CA ALA A 333 -16.44 -4.89 33.68
C ALA A 333 -16.62 -3.40 34.07
N SER A 334 -17.34 -3.18 35.16
CA SER A 334 -18.23 -2.04 35.26
C SER A 334 -17.68 -0.87 36.10
N ALA A 335 -16.51 -0.32 35.73
CA ALA A 335 -15.92 0.84 36.42
C ALA A 335 -15.68 2.02 35.46
N ALA A 336 -16.22 3.19 35.81
CA ALA A 336 -16.04 4.43 35.06
C ALA A 336 -14.72 5.15 35.43
N PRO A 337 -14.16 6.01 34.56
CA PRO A 337 -12.93 6.76 34.85
C PRO A 337 -13.09 7.77 36.01
N PHE A 338 -11.95 8.15 36.61
CA PHE A 338 -11.85 9.09 37.74
C PHE A 338 -12.51 10.45 37.48
N ASN A 339 -13.06 11.06 38.53
CA ASN A 339 -14.00 12.17 38.41
C ASN A 339 -13.29 13.54 38.41
N VAL A 340 -12.65 13.88 37.29
CA VAL A 340 -11.86 15.11 37.15
C VAL A 340 -12.73 16.36 37.27
N LYS A 341 -12.49 17.15 38.33
CA LYS A 341 -13.07 18.50 38.49
C LYS A 341 -11.98 19.55 38.45
N ASN A 342 -12.20 20.60 37.65
CA ASN A 342 -11.31 21.76 37.52
C ASN A 342 -9.82 21.36 37.29
N GLY A 343 -9.58 20.35 36.45
CA GLY A 343 -8.23 19.88 36.09
C GLY A 343 -7.49 19.09 37.18
N ARG A 344 -8.16 18.62 38.25
CA ARG A 344 -7.54 17.79 39.30
C ARG A 344 -8.42 16.58 39.67
N ILE A 345 -7.75 15.48 40.01
CA ILE A 345 -8.36 14.32 40.69
C ILE A 345 -8.40 14.63 42.20
N PRO A 346 -9.50 14.35 42.92
CA PRO A 346 -9.58 14.54 44.37
C PRO A 346 -8.54 13.69 45.13
N ALA A 347 -7.94 14.25 46.18
CA ALA A 347 -6.87 13.57 46.95
C ALA A 347 -7.37 12.37 47.77
N ASP A 348 -8.69 12.28 47.97
CA ASP A 348 -9.40 11.19 48.63
C ASP A 348 -9.70 9.99 47.69
N GLU A 349 -9.76 10.18 46.37
CA GLU A 349 -9.83 9.06 45.40
C GLU A 349 -8.51 8.28 45.29
N LEU A 350 -7.40 8.83 45.82
CA LEU A 350 -6.05 8.23 45.84
C LEU A 350 -5.76 7.33 47.06
N ALA A 351 -6.70 7.19 48.00
CA ALA A 351 -6.37 6.73 49.36
C ALA A 351 -6.63 5.24 49.67
N THR A 352 -7.40 4.49 48.86
CA THR A 352 -7.94 3.18 49.28
C THR A 352 -8.03 2.12 48.17
N THR A 353 -6.94 1.40 47.89
CA THR A 353 -6.96 0.14 47.11
C THR A 353 -5.99 -0.90 47.68
N SER A 354 -6.46 -1.66 48.66
CA SER A 354 -5.93 -3.00 48.98
C SER A 354 -6.92 -4.05 48.46
N ASP A 355 -6.42 -4.97 47.63
CA ASP A 355 -7.13 -6.11 47.01
C ASP A 355 -8.23 -5.80 45.95
N VAL A 356 -8.52 -6.80 45.10
CA VAL A 356 -9.67 -6.92 44.15
C VAL A 356 -9.72 -5.86 43.01
N SER A 357 -9.00 -6.00 41.89
CA SER A 357 -9.15 -6.93 40.72
C SER A 357 -10.04 -6.42 39.55
N LEU A 358 -9.46 -6.51 38.34
CA LEU A 358 -9.98 -6.30 36.96
C LEU A 358 -10.95 -7.45 36.52
N PRO A 359 -11.24 -7.81 35.23
CA PRO A 359 -10.91 -7.26 33.88
C PRO A 359 -12.12 -7.05 32.92
N ILE A 360 -11.88 -6.49 31.72
CA ILE A 360 -12.80 -5.52 31.13
C ILE A 360 -12.63 -5.29 29.59
N PHE A 361 -13.06 -6.09 28.59
CA PHE A 361 -12.58 -5.90 27.16
C PHE A 361 -13.48 -5.73 25.89
N GLU A 362 -13.00 -4.88 24.95
CA GLU A 362 -13.30 -4.62 23.51
C GLU A 362 -12.23 -3.61 22.95
N LYS A 363 -11.96 -3.45 21.63
CA LYS A 363 -10.98 -2.43 21.12
C LYS A 363 -11.10 -2.02 19.61
N THR A 364 -10.93 -0.72 19.33
CA THR A 364 -10.92 -0.07 17.99
C THR A 364 -10.08 1.23 18.02
N PHE A 365 -9.51 1.70 16.90
CA PHE A 365 -8.85 3.02 16.79
C PHE A 365 -9.25 3.81 15.52
N LYS A 366 -9.94 4.95 15.70
CA LYS A 366 -10.09 6.05 14.74
C LYS A 366 -10.25 7.36 15.53
N PHE A 367 -9.80 8.49 14.97
CA PHE A 367 -9.88 9.81 15.59
C PHE A 367 -10.60 10.80 14.67
N SER A 368 -11.87 11.07 14.97
CA SER A 368 -12.65 12.21 14.50
C SER A 368 -13.80 12.41 15.48
N ASP A 369 -13.87 13.58 16.11
CA ASP A 369 -14.84 14.03 17.11
C ASP A 369 -15.13 13.12 18.33
N THR A 370 -14.48 13.50 19.44
CA THR A 370 -14.96 13.37 20.83
C THR A 370 -14.91 11.98 21.50
N LEU A 371 -14.11 11.91 22.57
CA LEU A 371 -13.97 10.84 23.59
C LEU A 371 -13.26 9.52 23.21
N SER A 372 -11.93 9.63 23.10
CA SER A 372 -10.93 8.91 23.94
C SER A 372 -11.18 7.45 24.38
N LYS A 373 -10.21 6.56 24.07
CA LYS A 373 -9.92 5.41 24.94
C LYS A 373 -8.47 4.93 24.87
N SER A 374 -7.74 5.09 25.97
CA SER A 374 -6.29 4.90 26.03
C SER A 374 -5.84 3.45 26.12
N VAL A 375 -4.63 3.20 25.59
CA VAL A 375 -3.78 2.10 26.05
C VAL A 375 -3.02 2.57 27.29
N THR A 376 -2.90 1.71 28.29
CA THR A 376 -2.09 2.00 29.48
C THR A 376 -1.51 0.68 29.99
N GLY A 377 -0.20 0.60 30.12
CA GLY A 377 0.51 -0.55 30.67
C GLY A 377 1.59 -0.09 31.65
N THR A 378 1.66 -0.70 32.83
CA THR A 378 2.62 -0.32 33.88
C THR A 378 3.76 -1.34 33.97
N ALA A 379 4.93 -0.99 33.45
CA ALA A 379 6.14 -1.82 33.54
C ALA A 379 7.02 -1.42 34.73
N TRP A 380 6.92 -2.14 35.85
CA TRP A 380 7.76 -1.91 37.03
C TRP A 380 8.92 -2.90 37.13
N LYS A 381 10.11 -2.48 36.69
CA LYS A 381 11.35 -2.93 37.34
C LYS A 381 12.49 -1.92 37.18
N THR A 382 13.44 -2.00 38.11
CA THR A 382 14.54 -1.07 38.38
C THR A 382 15.13 -0.41 37.12
N VAL A 383 14.68 0.80 36.86
CA VAL A 383 15.41 1.80 36.09
C VAL A 383 16.52 2.32 37.00
N ASP A 384 17.72 2.57 36.46
CA ASP A 384 18.78 3.27 37.18
C ASP A 384 18.39 4.75 37.36
N VAL A 385 17.64 5.03 38.43
CA VAL A 385 17.23 6.38 38.85
C VAL A 385 17.80 6.66 40.23
N GLU A 386 18.74 7.60 40.31
CA GLU A 386 19.23 8.12 41.58
C GLU A 386 18.38 9.30 42.05
N GLY A 387 18.12 9.40 43.36
CA GLY A 387 17.43 10.53 43.97
C GLY A 387 16.33 10.15 44.98
N THR A 388 15.41 11.09 45.22
CA THR A 388 14.26 10.95 46.12
C THR A 388 13.03 11.60 45.52
N GLY A 389 12.02 10.80 45.14
CA GLY A 389 10.85 11.29 44.43
C GLY A 389 9.95 10.17 43.92
N THR A 390 8.97 10.53 43.09
CA THR A 390 8.16 9.57 42.32
C THR A 390 8.10 10.00 40.86
N LEU A 391 8.31 9.07 39.94
CA LEU A 391 8.07 9.26 38.50
C LEU A 391 6.87 8.40 38.08
N ALA A 392 5.88 9.03 37.47
CA ALA A 392 4.74 8.37 36.85
C ALA A 392 4.80 8.63 35.33
N LEU A 393 4.79 7.54 34.56
CA LEU A 393 4.74 7.56 33.09
C LEU A 393 3.45 6.86 32.66
N SER A 394 2.74 7.47 31.71
CA SER A 394 1.57 6.89 31.05
C SER A 394 1.67 7.17 29.55
N SER A 395 1.68 6.11 28.73
CA SER A 395 1.80 6.21 27.28
C SER A 395 0.64 5.49 26.60
N GLU A 396 -0.24 6.28 25.99
CA GLU A 396 -1.25 5.81 25.05
C GLU A 396 -0.60 5.70 23.67
N PHE A 397 -0.92 4.64 22.92
CA PHE A 397 -0.48 4.49 21.53
C PHE A 397 -1.56 3.81 20.68
N GLY A 398 -1.66 4.24 19.43
CA GLY A 398 -2.50 3.64 18.39
C GLY A 398 -1.64 3.20 17.22
N VAL A 399 -1.95 2.05 16.64
CA VAL A 399 -1.33 1.55 15.40
C VAL A 399 -2.45 1.27 14.42
N ASN A 400 -2.35 1.82 13.22
CA ASN A 400 -3.09 1.35 12.06
C ASN A 400 -2.14 0.65 11.09
N SER A 401 -2.69 -0.16 10.20
CA SER A 401 -1.94 -0.88 9.18
C SER A 401 -2.83 -1.09 7.97
N ASP A 402 -2.27 -0.88 6.77
CA ASP A 402 -2.86 -1.28 5.50
C ASP A 402 -1.81 -2.02 4.66
N VAL A 403 -2.25 -2.87 3.74
CA VAL A 403 -1.37 -3.77 2.96
C VAL A 403 -1.70 -3.66 1.49
N ASN A 404 -0.71 -3.21 0.71
CA ASN A 404 -0.80 -3.10 -0.75
C ASN A 404 0.02 -4.18 -1.42
N ALA A 405 -0.46 -4.67 -2.57
CA ALA A 405 0.21 -5.68 -3.36
C ALA A 405 0.07 -5.39 -4.86
N GLU A 406 1.14 -5.63 -5.61
CA GLU A 406 1.17 -5.63 -7.08
C GLU A 406 1.94 -6.89 -7.53
N VAL A 407 1.45 -7.60 -8.54
CA VAL A 407 2.10 -8.80 -9.07
C VAL A 407 2.02 -8.80 -10.61
N ASP A 408 3.13 -9.13 -11.27
CA ASP A 408 3.22 -9.37 -12.71
C ASP A 408 3.97 -10.70 -12.93
N ILE A 409 3.23 -11.71 -13.40
CA ILE A 409 3.78 -13.00 -13.83
C ILE A 409 3.55 -13.08 -15.34
N HIS A 410 4.61 -13.41 -16.07
CA HIS A 410 4.56 -13.58 -17.52
C HIS A 410 5.31 -14.84 -17.93
N TRP A 411 4.62 -15.77 -18.57
CA TRP A 411 5.10 -17.11 -18.96
C TRP A 411 5.75 -17.90 -17.80
N ALA A 412 4.98 -18.16 -16.75
CA ALA A 412 5.39 -18.86 -15.52
C ALA A 412 6.68 -18.30 -14.90
N SER A 413 6.93 -17.00 -15.06
CA SER A 413 8.11 -16.29 -14.55
C SER A 413 7.69 -14.97 -13.91
N LEU A 414 8.15 -14.69 -12.68
CA LEU A 414 7.89 -13.42 -12.03
C LEU A 414 8.65 -12.27 -12.74
N LYS A 415 7.92 -11.23 -13.16
CA LYS A 415 8.47 -10.03 -13.80
C LYS A 415 8.56 -8.86 -12.84
N GLN A 416 7.45 -8.55 -12.17
CA GLN A 416 7.36 -7.54 -11.13
C GLN A 416 6.60 -8.10 -9.93
N ALA A 417 6.99 -7.68 -8.74
CA ALA A 417 6.18 -7.81 -7.54
C ALA A 417 6.44 -6.61 -6.65
N LYS A 418 5.42 -6.08 -5.99
CA LYS A 418 5.57 -5.06 -4.95
C LYS A 418 4.64 -5.41 -3.81
N PHE A 419 5.16 -5.36 -2.59
CA PHE A 419 4.40 -5.58 -1.37
C PHE A 419 4.78 -4.48 -0.39
N THR A 420 3.81 -3.68 0.05
CA THR A 420 4.03 -2.65 1.08
C THR A 420 3.03 -2.78 2.22
N LEU A 421 3.52 -2.47 3.41
CA LEU A 421 2.74 -2.21 4.61
C LEU A 421 2.81 -0.72 4.87
N ASP A 422 1.65 -0.08 4.87
CA ASP A 422 1.51 1.31 5.34
C ASP A 422 1.13 1.25 6.82
N THR A 423 1.96 1.79 7.71
CA THR A 423 1.61 1.91 9.14
C THR A 423 1.59 3.34 9.60
N GLY A 424 0.44 3.78 10.10
CA GLY A 424 0.30 4.97 10.93
C GLY A 424 0.45 4.62 12.41
N LEU A 425 1.47 5.19 13.05
CA LEU A 425 1.61 5.24 14.50
C LEU A 425 1.02 6.55 15.03
N SER A 426 0.32 6.49 16.15
CA SER A 426 0.17 7.62 17.06
C SER A 426 0.63 7.24 18.47
N ALA A 427 1.24 8.18 19.18
CA ALA A 427 1.69 8.01 20.56
C ALA A 427 1.45 9.30 21.36
N LYS A 428 0.91 9.16 22.57
CA LYS A 428 0.69 10.24 23.52
C LYS A 428 1.25 9.84 24.89
N THR A 429 2.36 10.46 25.28
CA THR A 429 3.05 10.18 26.55
C THR A 429 2.84 11.33 27.52
N THR A 430 2.26 11.03 28.67
CA THR A 430 2.17 11.91 29.83
C THR A 430 3.21 11.48 30.87
N ALA A 431 4.06 12.40 31.29
CA ALA A 431 5.01 12.21 32.37
C ALA A 431 4.73 13.18 33.52
N ARG A 432 4.74 12.67 34.76
CA ARG A 432 4.74 13.49 35.97
C ARG A 432 5.87 13.03 36.89
N ALA A 433 6.74 13.96 37.27
CA ALA A 433 7.73 13.74 38.31
C ALA A 433 7.42 14.57 39.56
N THR A 434 7.77 14.03 40.72
CA THR A 434 7.80 14.74 42.01
C THR A 434 9.15 14.46 42.67
N GLY A 435 9.70 15.43 43.41
CA GLY A 435 11.01 15.29 44.08
C GLY A 435 12.21 15.61 43.18
N THR A 436 13.28 14.82 43.30
CA THR A 436 14.56 15.01 42.57
C THR A 436 15.03 13.65 42.06
N LEU A 437 15.20 13.49 40.75
CA LEU A 437 15.45 12.19 40.11
C LEU A 437 16.32 12.38 38.84
N THR A 438 17.23 11.46 38.56
CA THR A 438 18.05 11.43 37.33
C THR A 438 18.20 9.99 36.82
N GLY A 439 17.85 9.72 35.56
CA GLY A 439 17.95 8.36 34.99
C GLY A 439 17.46 8.19 33.55
N THR A 440 17.68 6.99 32.99
CA THR A 440 17.23 6.58 31.64
C THR A 440 16.46 5.26 31.69
N ALA A 441 15.22 5.28 31.21
CA ALA A 441 14.31 4.15 31.13
C ALA A 441 14.05 3.74 29.67
N GLU A 442 14.50 2.56 29.27
CA GLU A 442 14.15 1.95 27.99
C GLU A 442 13.30 0.69 28.22
N LYS A 443 12.24 0.53 27.41
CA LYS A 443 11.30 -0.57 27.54
C LYS A 443 10.67 -0.95 26.19
N ASN A 444 10.98 -2.16 25.72
CA ASN A 444 10.14 -2.82 24.71
C ASN A 444 8.72 -2.94 25.25
N LEU A 445 7.74 -2.45 24.48
CA LEU A 445 6.33 -2.55 24.82
C LEU A 445 5.75 -3.89 24.34
N GLY A 446 6.17 -4.35 23.16
CA GLY A 446 5.75 -5.61 22.56
C GLY A 446 5.98 -5.67 21.05
N THR A 447 5.31 -6.60 20.38
CA THR A 447 5.30 -6.73 18.91
C THR A 447 3.86 -6.72 18.39
N VAL A 448 3.57 -5.87 17.40
CA VAL A 448 2.34 -5.98 16.58
C VAL A 448 2.60 -6.96 15.44
N ASN A 449 1.88 -8.08 15.45
CA ASN A 449 1.83 -9.02 14.36
C ASN A 449 0.58 -8.73 13.53
N THR A 450 0.74 -8.40 12.25
CA THR A 450 -0.37 -8.25 11.28
C THR A 450 -0.27 -9.39 10.28
N TRP A 451 -1.34 -10.17 10.10
CA TRP A 451 -1.45 -11.17 9.05
C TRP A 451 -2.42 -10.68 7.99
N ALA A 452 -1.95 -10.62 6.75
CA ALA A 452 -2.74 -10.24 5.59
C ALA A 452 -2.79 -11.37 4.57
N HIS A 453 -3.98 -11.57 4.03
CA HIS A 453 -4.27 -12.49 2.95
C HIS A 453 -4.29 -11.71 1.64
N ILE A 454 -3.53 -12.19 0.65
CA ILE A 454 -3.39 -11.60 -0.67
C ILE A 454 -3.88 -12.63 -1.69
N GLN A 455 -4.89 -12.27 -2.48
CA GLN A 455 -5.60 -13.19 -3.37
C GLN A 455 -5.22 -12.93 -4.83
N VAL A 456 -4.28 -13.71 -5.38
CA VAL A 456 -3.79 -13.57 -6.75
C VAL A 456 -4.57 -14.51 -7.67
N GLY A 457 -5.70 -14.02 -8.19
CA GLY A 457 -6.69 -14.87 -8.85
C GLY A 457 -7.16 -15.98 -7.89
N PRO A 458 -7.11 -17.27 -8.27
CA PRO A 458 -7.49 -18.35 -7.37
C PRO A 458 -6.45 -18.67 -6.28
N VAL A 459 -5.22 -18.12 -6.34
CA VAL A 459 -4.13 -18.50 -5.44
C VAL A 459 -4.07 -17.58 -4.21
N PRO A 460 -4.28 -18.11 -2.99
CA PRO A 460 -4.08 -17.36 -1.75
C PRO A 460 -2.60 -17.27 -1.37
N VAL A 461 -2.22 -16.15 -0.76
CA VAL A 461 -0.89 -15.90 -0.19
C VAL A 461 -1.05 -15.26 1.19
N GLU A 462 -0.50 -15.87 2.24
CA GLU A 462 -0.38 -15.24 3.56
C GLU A 462 0.92 -14.39 3.64
N VAL A 463 0.81 -13.18 4.18
CA VAL A 463 1.96 -12.33 4.53
C VAL A 463 1.84 -11.90 5.99
N GLN A 464 2.85 -12.23 6.79
CA GLN A 464 2.95 -11.80 8.19
C GLN A 464 3.94 -10.63 8.32
N PHE A 465 3.48 -9.55 8.92
CA PHE A 465 4.28 -8.39 9.30
C PHE A 465 4.49 -8.43 10.82
N ILE A 466 5.72 -8.36 11.29
CA ILE A 466 6.08 -8.44 12.70
C ILE A 466 6.79 -7.14 13.09
N SER A 467 6.07 -6.21 13.70
CA SER A 467 6.58 -4.88 14.06
C SER A 467 6.86 -4.78 15.55
N SER A 468 8.13 -4.76 15.96
CA SER A 468 8.50 -4.48 17.36
C SER A 468 8.24 -3.03 17.73
N ILE A 469 7.83 -2.76 18.96
CA ILE A 469 7.59 -1.41 19.49
C ILE A 469 8.42 -1.22 20.76
N ASP A 470 9.34 -0.25 20.75
CA ASP A 470 10.12 0.16 21.93
C ASP A 470 9.79 1.60 22.33
N LEU A 471 9.61 1.82 23.63
CA LEU A 471 9.55 3.13 24.25
C LEU A 471 10.88 3.41 24.97
N LYS A 472 11.47 4.58 24.73
CA LYS A 472 12.70 5.03 25.40
C LYS A 472 12.48 6.43 25.96
N ALA A 473 12.83 6.65 27.22
CA ALA A 473 12.70 7.93 27.92
C ALA A 473 13.92 8.19 28.82
N LYS A 474 14.58 9.34 28.64
CA LYS A 474 15.81 9.74 29.33
C LYS A 474 15.62 11.11 29.96
N SER A 475 16.01 11.31 31.22
CA SER A 475 15.51 12.49 31.94
C SER A 475 16.22 12.86 33.24
N GLU A 476 16.19 14.16 33.56
CA GLU A 476 16.65 14.77 34.81
C GLU A 476 15.56 15.72 35.33
N TRP A 477 15.16 15.58 36.60
CA TRP A 477 13.94 16.18 37.15
C TRP A 477 14.18 16.94 38.46
N THR A 478 13.57 18.13 38.59
CA THR A 478 13.48 18.90 39.83
C THR A 478 12.06 19.45 40.06
N ALA A 479 11.41 19.01 41.15
CA ALA A 479 10.09 19.43 41.64
C ALA A 479 8.86 19.03 40.76
N ASP A 480 7.66 19.17 41.35
CA ASP A 480 6.36 18.82 40.75
C ASP A 480 6.18 19.42 39.35
N THR A 481 6.29 18.57 38.32
CA THR A 481 6.21 19.00 36.92
C THR A 481 5.42 17.99 36.08
N TYR A 482 4.70 18.50 35.09
CA TYR A 482 3.88 17.75 34.14
C TYR A 482 4.35 18.01 32.70
N VAL A 483 4.46 16.96 31.90
CA VAL A 483 4.73 17.02 30.45
C VAL A 483 3.75 16.11 29.74
N THR A 484 3.14 16.57 28.64
CA THR A 484 2.36 15.72 27.72
C THR A 484 2.81 15.97 26.29
N ALA A 485 3.37 14.94 25.65
CA ALA A 485 3.82 14.98 24.26
C ALA A 485 2.97 14.04 23.39
N SER A 486 2.62 14.49 22.19
CA SER A 486 1.88 13.75 21.16
C SER A 486 2.71 13.68 19.87
N ALA A 487 2.77 12.51 19.25
CA ALA A 487 3.43 12.33 17.96
C ALA A 487 2.62 11.38 17.07
N SER A 488 2.63 11.64 15.78
CA SER A 488 2.15 10.71 14.74
C SER A 488 3.22 10.51 13.69
N ALA A 489 3.31 9.29 13.16
CA ALA A 489 4.24 8.95 12.08
C ALA A 489 3.53 8.02 11.09
N THR A 490 3.70 8.28 9.81
CA THR A 490 3.26 7.39 8.73
C THR A 490 4.48 6.82 8.03
N THR A 491 4.52 5.51 7.85
CA THR A 491 5.61 4.83 7.16
C THR A 491 5.09 3.78 6.20
N THR A 492 5.46 3.89 4.93
CA THR A 492 5.29 2.83 3.94
C THR A 492 6.58 2.02 3.90
N VAL A 493 6.53 0.76 4.32
CA VAL A 493 7.68 -0.15 4.33
C VAL A 493 7.38 -1.38 3.48
N GLY A 494 8.33 -1.83 2.68
CA GLY A 494 8.08 -2.98 1.82
C GLY A 494 9.23 -3.35 0.89
N MET A 495 8.89 -4.14 -0.12
CA MET A 495 9.80 -4.52 -1.19
C MET A 495 9.16 -4.30 -2.55
N SER A 496 10.00 -3.99 -3.53
CA SER A 496 9.69 -4.13 -4.93
C SER A 496 10.76 -4.99 -5.61
N TYR A 497 10.32 -5.83 -6.53
CA TYR A 497 11.11 -6.66 -7.42
C TYR A 497 10.72 -6.29 -8.84
N LYS A 498 11.70 -6.07 -9.72
CA LYS A 498 11.45 -5.86 -11.15
C LYS A 498 12.64 -6.35 -11.97
N ASP A 499 12.38 -7.21 -12.95
CA ASP A 499 13.37 -7.69 -13.95
C ASP A 499 14.67 -8.21 -13.30
N GLY A 500 14.54 -9.04 -12.26
CA GLY A 500 15.67 -9.60 -11.50
C GLY A 500 16.24 -8.70 -10.40
N ASN A 501 15.83 -7.43 -10.32
CA ASN A 501 16.36 -6.46 -9.37
C ASN A 501 15.41 -6.23 -8.20
N PHE A 502 15.91 -6.28 -6.96
CA PHE A 502 15.17 -5.86 -5.77
C PHE A 502 15.49 -4.41 -5.39
N GLN A 503 14.47 -3.67 -4.98
CA GLN A 503 14.56 -2.34 -4.37
C GLN A 503 13.64 -2.32 -3.14
N PRO A 504 14.15 -2.04 -1.92
CA PRO A 504 13.29 -1.85 -0.76
C PRO A 504 12.45 -0.58 -0.94
N VAL A 505 11.18 -0.64 -0.54
CA VAL A 505 10.28 0.52 -0.52
C VAL A 505 10.28 1.09 0.90
N ALA A 506 10.51 2.39 1.02
CA ALA A 506 10.63 3.08 2.30
C ALA A 506 10.27 4.57 2.15
N GLU A 507 9.05 4.92 2.52
CA GLU A 507 8.53 6.30 2.47
C GLU A 507 8.02 6.72 3.86
N TYR A 508 8.06 8.02 4.16
CA TYR A 508 7.94 8.55 5.52
C TYR A 508 7.16 9.87 5.56
N GLY A 509 6.32 10.02 6.59
CA GLY A 509 5.70 11.28 7.03
C GLY A 509 5.47 11.28 8.54
N GLY A 510 5.02 12.41 9.11
CA GLY A 510 4.68 12.49 10.53
C GLY A 510 4.64 13.91 11.07
N ASN A 511 3.82 14.11 12.11
CA ASN A 511 3.59 15.38 12.81
C ASN A 511 3.87 15.19 14.31
N ALA A 512 4.22 16.25 15.04
CA ALA A 512 4.51 16.15 16.47
C ALA A 512 4.24 17.45 17.24
N GLU A 513 3.77 17.31 18.48
CA GLU A 513 3.29 18.35 19.37
C GLU A 513 3.73 18.07 20.81
N ALA A 514 3.93 19.11 21.63
CA ALA A 514 4.24 18.93 23.04
C ALA A 514 3.76 20.08 23.91
N THR A 515 3.31 19.75 25.12
CA THR A 515 2.78 20.69 26.12
C THR A 515 3.46 20.48 27.47
N PHE A 516 3.80 21.59 28.13
CA PHE A 516 4.66 21.63 29.32
C PHE A 516 4.04 22.46 30.43
N GLN A 517 4.04 21.96 31.67
CA GLN A 517 3.59 22.68 32.86
C GLN A 517 4.49 22.39 34.07
N GLY A 518 5.50 23.23 34.29
CA GLY A 518 6.33 23.27 35.50
C GLY A 518 7.70 23.92 35.29
N PRO A 519 8.53 24.03 36.34
CA PRO A 519 9.76 24.82 36.34
C PRO A 519 11.00 24.03 35.87
N GLN A 520 11.35 24.14 34.59
CA GLN A 520 12.62 23.68 33.95
C GLN A 520 12.89 22.17 34.01
N LEU A 521 13.15 21.55 32.85
CA LEU A 521 13.14 20.09 32.74
C LEU A 521 13.88 19.61 31.49
N THR A 522 14.79 18.64 31.65
CA THR A 522 15.40 17.92 30.53
C THR A 522 14.80 16.53 30.41
N SER A 523 14.10 16.26 29.31
CA SER A 523 13.56 14.95 28.98
C SER A 523 13.77 14.67 27.50
N GLU A 524 14.18 13.47 27.15
CA GLU A 524 14.31 12.98 25.78
C GLU A 524 13.45 11.72 25.69
N SER A 525 12.42 11.76 24.84
CA SER A 525 11.45 10.66 24.69
C SER A 525 11.40 10.24 23.22
N SER A 526 11.48 8.94 22.98
CA SER A 526 11.45 8.37 21.62
C SER A 526 10.65 7.07 21.59
N VAL A 527 9.94 6.86 20.48
CA VAL A 527 9.23 5.62 20.17
C VAL A 527 9.88 5.03 18.93
N THR A 528 10.39 3.82 19.06
CA THR A 528 11.05 3.07 17.99
C THR A 528 10.09 1.99 17.51
N ILE A 529 9.95 1.83 16.19
CA ILE A 529 9.25 0.68 15.63
C ILE A 529 10.13 -0.04 14.60
N GLY A 530 10.22 -1.36 14.76
CA GLY A 530 11.04 -2.27 13.95
C GLY A 530 10.18 -3.23 13.12
N PRO A 531 9.69 -2.83 11.94
CA PRO A 531 8.98 -3.74 11.05
C PRO A 531 9.94 -4.80 10.48
N THR A 532 9.82 -6.03 10.96
CA THR A 532 10.34 -7.23 10.31
C THR A 532 9.24 -7.85 9.47
N LEU A 533 9.30 -7.66 8.16
CA LEU A 533 8.45 -8.37 7.21
C LEU A 533 8.83 -9.85 7.23
N THR A 534 7.93 -10.73 7.63
CA THR A 534 8.09 -12.20 7.57
C THR A 534 7.04 -12.75 6.61
N ALA A 535 7.24 -12.49 5.32
CA ALA A 535 6.33 -12.95 4.29
C ALA A 535 6.36 -14.49 4.22
N LYS A 536 5.32 -15.15 4.75
CA LYS A 536 5.05 -16.59 4.56
C LYS A 536 4.53 -16.88 3.13
N LEU A 537 5.24 -16.33 2.15
CA LEU A 537 5.23 -16.84 0.79
C LEU A 537 5.65 -18.31 0.84
N TYR A 538 5.30 -19.07 -0.19
CA TYR A 538 5.64 -20.49 -0.27
C TYR A 538 7.15 -20.67 -0.63
N GLY A 539 8.00 -20.40 0.36
CA GLY A 539 9.47 -20.27 0.29
C GLY A 539 9.93 -19.14 1.25
N ILE A 540 10.99 -19.36 2.03
CA ILE A 540 11.21 -18.61 3.29
C ILE A 540 12.25 -17.48 3.17
N ALA A 541 11.81 -16.22 3.23
CA ALA A 541 12.67 -15.10 3.65
C ALA A 541 11.89 -13.92 4.26
N GLY A 542 12.51 -13.27 5.25
CA GLY A 542 12.04 -12.01 5.81
C GLY A 542 12.99 -10.85 5.52
N LEU A 543 12.48 -9.61 5.60
CA LEU A 543 13.26 -8.38 5.56
C LEU A 543 13.14 -7.67 6.92
N THR A 544 14.27 -7.40 7.57
CA THR A 544 14.35 -6.57 8.78
C THR A 544 14.46 -5.09 8.43
N GLY A 545 13.70 -4.23 9.12
CA GLY A 545 13.81 -2.77 9.04
C GLY A 545 13.48 -2.10 10.37
N GLY A 546 13.80 -0.80 10.51
CA GLY A 546 13.56 -0.06 11.75
C GLY A 546 13.63 1.47 11.62
N PHE A 547 12.85 2.15 12.48
CA PHE A 547 12.89 3.60 12.65
C PHE A 547 12.84 4.00 14.13
N ASP A 548 13.75 4.89 14.55
CA ASP A 548 13.70 5.57 15.85
C ASP A 548 13.03 6.96 15.64
N ALA A 549 11.77 7.16 16.05
CA ALA A 549 11.15 8.49 16.09
C ALA A 549 11.44 9.14 17.46
N TYR A 550 12.08 10.32 17.48
CA TYR A 550 12.63 10.90 18.70
C TYR A 550 12.27 12.37 18.91
N ALA A 551 12.14 12.75 20.18
CA ALA A 551 11.97 14.13 20.61
C ALA A 551 12.93 14.43 21.77
N LYS A 552 13.92 15.29 21.52
CA LYS A 552 14.93 15.75 22.47
C LYS A 552 14.52 17.10 23.03
N TYR A 553 14.50 17.23 24.36
CA TYR A 553 14.31 18.50 25.05
C TYR A 553 15.42 18.70 26.07
N ALA A 554 16.36 19.61 25.77
CA ALA A 554 17.49 19.94 26.64
C ALA A 554 17.41 21.41 27.07
N THR A 555 17.23 21.64 28.37
CA THR A 555 17.26 22.98 28.99
C THR A 555 18.49 23.10 29.89
N GLY A 556 19.34 24.08 29.61
CA GLY A 556 20.46 24.48 30.47
C GLY A 556 20.40 25.98 30.79
N PRO A 557 21.24 26.48 31.72
CA PRO A 557 21.14 27.86 32.22
C PRO A 557 21.27 28.98 31.18
N GLU A 558 21.83 28.68 30.00
CA GLU A 558 22.08 29.65 28.91
C GLU A 558 21.50 29.21 27.55
N THR A 559 20.88 28.02 27.46
CA THR A 559 20.33 27.47 26.20
C THR A 559 19.15 26.54 26.44
N CYS A 560 18.03 26.78 25.76
CA CYS A 560 16.94 25.81 25.60
C CYS A 560 17.01 25.27 24.17
N ALA A 561 17.42 24.01 24.01
CA ALA A 561 17.64 23.37 22.73
C ALA A 561 16.67 22.18 22.58
N HIS A 562 15.75 22.30 21.63
CA HIS A 562 14.73 21.29 21.37
C HIS A 562 14.85 20.80 19.92
N GLU A 563 14.76 19.49 19.72
CA GLU A 563 14.92 18.85 18.42
C GLU A 563 13.97 17.65 18.33
N VAL A 564 12.99 17.74 17.41
CA VAL A 564 12.08 16.64 17.09
C VAL A 564 12.44 16.12 15.71
N GLY A 565 12.63 14.81 15.60
CA GLY A 565 13.10 14.22 14.35
C GLY A 565 12.87 12.71 14.24
N LEU A 566 13.06 12.23 13.02
CA LEU A 566 13.05 10.82 12.67
C LEU A 566 14.49 10.39 12.40
N ALA A 567 14.98 9.36 13.08
CA ALA A 567 16.21 8.66 12.75
C ALA A 567 15.86 7.31 12.13
N GLY A 568 15.68 7.29 10.81
CA GLY A 568 15.47 6.05 10.08
C GLY A 568 16.78 5.25 9.99
N ARG A 569 16.76 3.98 10.40
CA ARG A 569 17.88 3.03 10.29
C ARG A 569 17.43 1.78 9.55
N ILE A 570 17.37 1.84 8.22
CA ILE A 570 17.08 0.66 7.41
C ILE A 570 18.35 -0.20 7.34
N GLY A 571 18.48 -1.15 8.26
CA GLY A 571 19.43 -2.24 8.17
C GLY A 571 18.85 -3.39 7.37
N VAL A 572 18.98 -3.36 6.04
CA VAL A 572 18.64 -4.52 5.20
C VAL A 572 19.55 -5.67 5.61
N ILE A 573 18.97 -6.78 6.05
CA ILE A 573 19.59 -8.09 6.10
C ILE A 573 18.70 -9.02 5.27
N ALA A 574 19.21 -9.54 4.16
CA ALA A 574 18.40 -10.23 3.18
C ALA A 574 19.17 -11.34 2.46
N GLY A 575 18.91 -12.60 2.86
CA GLY A 575 18.99 -13.74 1.94
C GLY A 575 17.58 -14.01 1.46
N VAL A 576 17.26 -13.69 0.21
CA VAL A 576 15.86 -13.66 -0.27
C VAL A 576 15.49 -14.99 -0.93
N GLU A 577 14.48 -15.66 -0.40
CA GLU A 577 13.74 -16.74 -1.04
C GLU A 577 12.29 -16.28 -1.23
N VAL A 578 11.83 -16.17 -2.47
CA VAL A 578 10.49 -15.69 -2.82
C VAL A 578 9.90 -16.64 -3.84
N PHE A 579 8.70 -17.15 -3.56
CA PHE A 579 8.06 -18.23 -4.32
C PHE A 579 9.03 -19.40 -4.58
N GLY A 580 9.63 -19.96 -3.53
CA GLY A 580 10.54 -21.12 -3.59
C GLY A 580 11.89 -20.90 -4.32
N VAL A 581 12.13 -19.74 -4.91
CA VAL A 581 13.39 -19.41 -5.60
C VAL A 581 14.29 -18.65 -4.65
N LYS A 582 15.50 -19.17 -4.39
CA LYS A 582 16.58 -18.41 -3.74
C LYS A 582 17.19 -17.43 -4.72
N LEU A 583 17.02 -16.15 -4.45
CA LEU A 583 17.36 -15.04 -5.34
C LEU A 583 18.65 -14.32 -4.92
N THR A 584 19.04 -14.36 -3.64
CA THR A 584 20.33 -13.83 -3.15
C THR A 584 20.92 -14.66 -2.01
N ASP A 585 22.26 -14.66 -1.91
CA ASP A 585 22.96 -14.91 -0.63
C ASP A 585 22.65 -13.79 0.37
N GLU A 586 22.97 -13.99 1.67
CA GLU A 586 22.79 -12.97 2.72
C GLU A 586 23.54 -11.66 2.40
N TRP A 587 22.80 -10.66 1.96
CA TRP A 587 23.31 -9.31 1.74
C TRP A 587 22.93 -8.38 2.89
N LYS A 588 23.85 -7.48 3.26
CA LYS A 588 23.64 -6.48 4.31
C LYS A 588 23.92 -5.08 3.80
N LYS A 589 22.95 -4.16 3.97
CA LYS A 589 23.12 -2.73 3.65
C LYS A 589 22.34 -1.88 4.65
N GLU A 590 23.08 -1.08 5.41
CA GLU A 590 22.53 -0.07 6.29
C GLU A 590 22.37 1.27 5.56
N LEU A 591 21.17 1.84 5.64
CA LEU A 591 20.81 3.16 5.15
C LEU A 591 20.25 3.95 6.34
N THR A 592 21.12 4.74 6.96
CA THR A 592 20.72 5.67 8.04
C THR A 592 20.36 7.02 7.41
N LYS A 593 19.14 7.50 7.64
CA LYS A 593 18.67 8.81 7.21
C LYS A 593 18.01 9.52 8.39
N ASN A 594 18.66 10.58 8.87
CA ASN A 594 18.08 11.46 9.88
C ASN A 594 17.31 12.58 9.18
N LEU A 595 16.08 12.83 9.62
CA LEU A 595 15.23 13.93 9.20
C LEU A 595 14.79 14.68 10.47
N VAL A 596 15.39 15.85 10.72
CA VAL A 596 14.90 16.75 11.77
C VAL A 596 13.61 17.38 11.24
N LEU A 597 12.49 17.09 11.90
CA LEU A 597 11.18 17.64 11.54
C LEU A 597 11.03 19.07 12.07
N TRP A 598 11.58 19.34 13.25
CA TRP A 598 11.57 20.66 13.88
C TRP A 598 12.75 20.82 14.84
N GLN A 599 13.31 22.03 14.91
CA GLN A 599 14.37 22.39 15.85
C GLN A 599 14.15 23.84 16.32
N GLY A 600 14.23 24.10 17.61
CA GLY A 600 13.85 25.40 18.16
C GLY A 600 14.28 25.66 19.61
N ASP A 601 14.03 26.90 20.04
CA ASP A 601 14.32 27.44 21.38
C ASP A 601 13.02 27.99 21.98
N LEU A 602 12.36 27.21 22.82
CA LEU A 602 11.08 27.58 23.46
C LEU A 602 11.24 28.62 24.56
N CYS A 603 12.47 29.07 24.84
CA CYS A 603 12.77 30.16 25.76
C CYS A 603 12.88 31.52 25.02
N LYS A 604 12.54 31.55 23.72
CA LYS A 604 12.29 32.78 22.93
C LYS A 604 10.93 32.69 22.20
N PRO A 605 10.30 33.81 21.84
CA PRO A 605 9.12 33.81 20.98
C PRO A 605 9.41 33.10 19.65
N VAL A 606 8.52 32.19 19.25
CA VAL A 606 8.70 31.39 18.03
C VAL A 606 8.65 32.30 16.80
N THR A 607 9.61 32.13 15.88
CA THR A 607 9.58 32.77 14.55
C THR A 607 9.72 31.68 13.49
N PRO A 608 8.63 31.24 12.83
CA PRO A 608 8.67 30.28 11.73
C PRO A 608 9.40 30.84 10.48
N PRO A 609 9.81 30.00 9.51
CA PRO A 609 10.62 30.43 8.37
C PRO A 609 9.85 31.30 7.37
N VAL A 610 10.39 32.50 7.11
CA VAL A 610 9.72 33.59 6.36
C VAL A 610 9.99 33.52 4.85
N GLU A 611 9.76 32.36 4.23
CA GLU A 611 10.04 32.18 2.80
C GLU A 611 8.85 32.44 1.87
N GLN A 612 7.60 32.41 2.36
CA GLN A 612 6.44 32.38 1.46
C GLN A 612 5.94 33.75 0.96
N VAL A 613 5.82 34.80 1.79
CA VAL A 613 5.36 36.12 1.32
C VAL A 613 6.36 36.72 0.33
N THR A 614 5.96 36.84 -0.93
CA THR A 614 6.79 37.28 -2.06
C THR A 614 7.03 38.80 -2.07
N GLU A 615 7.84 39.28 -3.02
CA GLU A 615 8.02 40.73 -3.25
C GLU A 615 6.75 41.39 -3.83
N GLU A 616 5.76 40.60 -4.28
CA GLU A 616 4.58 41.05 -5.03
C GLU A 616 3.62 41.95 -4.25
N VAL A 617 3.65 41.93 -2.91
CA VAL A 617 2.86 42.85 -2.05
C VAL A 617 3.39 44.30 -2.13
N PHE A 618 4.66 44.48 -2.47
CA PHE A 618 5.35 45.77 -2.41
C PHE A 618 5.33 46.45 -3.77
N GLY A 619 4.69 47.62 -3.81
CA GLY A 619 4.57 48.47 -4.99
C GLY A 619 5.70 49.50 -5.09
N ASP A 620 5.47 50.51 -5.93
CA ASP A 620 6.46 51.53 -6.25
C ASP A 620 7.00 52.26 -5.00
N GLY A 621 8.29 52.57 -5.05
CA GLY A 621 8.99 53.33 -4.01
C GLY A 621 9.39 52.56 -2.75
N ILE A 622 9.03 51.28 -2.61
CA ILE A 622 9.37 50.48 -1.43
C ILE A 622 10.62 49.61 -1.66
N THR A 623 11.53 49.61 -0.70
CA THR A 623 12.59 48.59 -0.56
C THR A 623 12.42 47.84 0.76
N VAL A 624 12.24 46.52 0.71
CA VAL A 624 12.16 45.68 1.92
C VAL A 624 13.57 45.39 2.45
N SER A 625 13.77 45.52 3.77
CA SER A 625 15.07 45.25 4.42
C SER A 625 15.07 44.02 5.33
N GLU A 626 13.98 43.82 6.08
CA GLU A 626 13.71 42.66 6.96
C GLU A 626 12.21 42.33 6.84
N LYS A 627 11.80 41.07 7.04
CA LYS A 627 10.39 40.65 7.11
C LYS A 627 10.20 39.45 8.04
N GLY A 628 8.99 39.27 8.56
CA GLY A 628 8.65 38.18 9.48
C GLY A 628 7.15 38.02 9.72
N GLY A 629 6.80 37.15 10.67
CA GLY A 629 5.43 37.00 11.15
C GLY A 629 5.27 35.95 12.25
N ALA A 630 4.09 35.88 12.85
CA ALA A 630 3.69 34.87 13.83
C ALA A 630 2.24 34.41 13.62
N GLY A 631 2.00 33.11 13.80
CA GLY A 631 0.77 32.37 13.49
C GLY A 631 1.09 30.92 13.05
N ASP A 632 0.08 30.10 12.75
CA ASP A 632 0.25 28.77 12.12
C ASP A 632 0.44 28.89 10.60
N SER A 633 1.21 27.99 10.00
CA SER A 633 1.53 27.96 8.56
C SER A 633 0.34 27.91 7.59
N SER A 634 -0.85 27.45 8.00
CA SER A 634 -2.05 27.43 7.17
C SER A 634 -2.78 28.77 7.06
N GLN A 635 -2.50 29.73 7.95
CA GLN A 635 -3.12 31.06 8.02
C GLN A 635 -2.71 32.02 6.88
N TRP A 636 -1.84 31.61 5.94
CA TRP A 636 -1.17 32.52 5.00
C TRP A 636 -1.12 31.92 3.60
N GLY A 637 -1.29 32.76 2.58
CA GLY A 637 -1.01 32.37 1.20
C GLY A 637 -1.38 33.45 0.20
N ARG A 638 -1.25 33.12 -1.08
CA ARG A 638 -1.67 34.00 -2.17
C ARG A 638 -2.71 33.29 -3.04
N ALA A 639 -3.85 33.95 -3.19
CA ALA A 639 -4.89 33.56 -4.15
C ALA A 639 -4.81 34.46 -5.39
N THR A 640 -5.28 33.97 -6.53
CA THR A 640 -5.11 34.65 -7.84
C THR A 640 -6.25 35.60 -8.23
N ASP A 641 -7.38 35.54 -7.54
CA ASP A 641 -8.64 36.18 -7.94
C ASP A 641 -9.55 36.56 -6.75
N TYR A 642 -8.99 36.63 -5.54
CA TYR A 642 -9.73 36.80 -4.27
C TYR A 642 -10.60 38.07 -4.18
N GLY A 643 -10.20 39.17 -4.84
CA GLY A 643 -10.89 40.46 -4.74
C GLY A 643 -10.65 41.43 -5.90
N PRO A 644 -11.18 42.67 -5.82
CA PRO A 644 -11.21 43.67 -6.89
C PRO A 644 -9.83 44.27 -7.17
N GLY A 645 -9.03 43.46 -7.86
CA GLY A 645 -7.61 43.66 -8.16
C GLY A 645 -6.97 42.40 -8.75
N GLY A 646 -7.59 41.23 -8.55
CA GLY A 646 -7.07 39.93 -8.96
C GLY A 646 -6.37 39.25 -7.81
N ALA A 647 -5.05 39.06 -7.94
CA ALA A 647 -4.27 38.35 -6.94
C ALA A 647 -4.08 39.16 -5.65
N ALA A 648 -4.11 38.45 -4.54
CA ALA A 648 -3.96 39.01 -3.20
C ALA A 648 -3.24 38.04 -2.26
N TRP A 649 -2.43 38.60 -1.37
CA TRP A 649 -1.88 37.90 -0.21
C TRP A 649 -2.88 37.95 0.94
N ILE A 650 -3.27 36.78 1.42
CA ILE A 650 -4.29 36.60 2.46
C ILE A 650 -3.59 36.20 3.76
N LEU A 651 -4.08 36.79 4.85
CA LEU A 651 -3.75 36.46 6.23
C LEU A 651 -5.09 36.17 6.93
N SER A 652 -5.29 34.92 7.35
CA SER A 652 -6.54 34.37 7.90
C SER A 652 -6.33 33.92 9.35
N THR A 653 -7.39 33.77 10.13
CA THR A 653 -7.31 33.28 11.52
C THR A 653 -7.32 31.76 11.60
N GLY A 654 -8.14 31.08 10.79
CA GLY A 654 -7.93 29.67 10.44
C GLY A 654 -7.25 29.48 9.09
N ASN A 655 -7.47 28.32 8.47
CA ASN A 655 -6.81 27.89 7.24
C ASN A 655 -7.26 28.75 6.03
N MET A 656 -6.32 29.53 5.51
CA MET A 656 -6.53 30.46 4.39
C MET A 656 -7.12 29.80 3.14
N GLN A 657 -6.87 28.49 2.90
CA GLN A 657 -7.47 27.76 1.78
C GLN A 657 -9.00 27.68 1.87
N ASN A 658 -9.57 27.66 3.08
CA ASN A 658 -11.03 27.64 3.29
C ASN A 658 -11.65 29.00 2.94
N SER A 659 -10.91 30.10 3.12
CA SER A 659 -11.39 31.45 2.81
C SER A 659 -11.58 31.72 1.30
N VAL A 660 -10.96 30.92 0.43
CA VAL A 660 -10.95 31.10 -1.03
C VAL A 660 -11.92 30.11 -1.68
N GLY A 661 -13.04 30.59 -2.24
CA GLY A 661 -14.03 29.68 -2.82
C GLY A 661 -15.42 30.27 -2.98
N THR A 662 -16.43 29.40 -2.90
CA THR A 662 -17.84 29.76 -3.16
C THR A 662 -18.47 30.38 -1.91
N PRO A 663 -19.19 31.51 -2.04
CA PRO A 663 -19.98 32.07 -0.94
C PRO A 663 -20.98 31.06 -0.35
N GLY A 664 -21.06 31.04 0.99
CA GLY A 664 -21.90 30.09 1.73
C GLY A 664 -21.34 28.66 1.83
N GLU A 665 -20.09 28.43 1.44
CA GLU A 665 -19.31 27.26 1.90
C GLU A 665 -18.57 27.64 3.20
N LEU A 666 -18.69 26.83 4.25
CA LEU A 666 -18.11 27.16 5.57
C LEU A 666 -16.58 27.34 5.47
N ALA A 667 -16.11 28.57 5.64
CA ALA A 667 -14.72 28.98 5.48
C ALA A 667 -13.87 28.79 6.74
N SER A 668 -14.40 28.09 7.76
CA SER A 668 -13.95 28.19 9.15
C SER A 668 -13.15 26.99 9.69
N SER A 669 -12.22 27.21 10.62
CA SER A 669 -11.28 26.22 11.16
C SER A 669 -10.48 26.68 12.40
N ASN A 670 -10.95 26.35 13.61
CA ASN A 670 -10.21 26.59 14.86
C ASN A 670 -8.83 25.92 14.86
N LEU A 671 -7.75 26.72 14.97
CA LEU A 671 -6.37 26.20 15.06
C LEU A 671 -5.85 26.18 16.51
N GLY A 672 -6.54 26.85 17.45
CA GLY A 672 -6.21 26.85 18.88
C GLY A 672 -4.94 27.64 19.22
N THR A 673 -4.49 28.51 18.30
CA THR A 673 -3.29 29.33 18.44
C THR A 673 -3.55 30.61 19.26
N PRO A 674 -2.51 31.27 19.81
CA PRO A 674 -2.70 32.40 20.70
C PRO A 674 -3.21 33.66 19.97
N GLY A 675 -4.19 34.35 20.56
CA GLY A 675 -4.67 35.63 20.03
C GLY A 675 -3.75 36.84 20.30
N ASN A 676 -4.07 37.98 19.70
CA ASN A 676 -3.27 39.21 19.75
C ASN A 676 -3.78 40.22 20.80
N SER A 677 -2.99 40.42 21.87
CA SER A 677 -3.34 41.35 22.95
C SER A 677 -3.45 42.83 22.53
N THR A 678 -2.83 43.26 21.42
CA THR A 678 -3.01 44.62 20.89
C THR A 678 -4.39 44.76 20.23
N LEU A 679 -4.80 43.77 19.44
CA LEU A 679 -6.13 43.73 18.81
C LEU A 679 -7.24 43.59 19.87
N SER A 680 -7.05 42.77 20.89
CA SER A 680 -7.95 42.68 22.07
C SER A 680 -8.28 44.05 22.69
N ASN A 681 -7.31 44.97 22.77
CA ASN A 681 -7.54 46.32 23.30
C ASN A 681 -8.41 47.20 22.38
N PHE A 682 -8.43 46.95 21.06
CA PHE A 682 -9.26 47.69 20.10
C PHE A 682 -10.76 47.41 20.25
N ILE A 683 -11.09 46.22 20.75
CA ILE A 683 -12.45 45.71 20.94
C ILE A 683 -12.88 45.68 22.42
N GLY A 684 -12.26 46.53 23.25
CA GLY A 684 -12.66 46.71 24.65
C GLY A 684 -12.11 45.69 25.64
N GLY A 685 -11.10 44.91 25.25
CA GLY A 685 -10.45 43.91 26.11
C GLY A 685 -11.11 42.53 26.07
N LEU A 686 -11.90 42.24 25.03
CA LEU A 686 -12.40 40.88 24.77
C LEU A 686 -11.22 39.94 24.49
N PRO A 687 -11.29 38.66 24.90
CA PRO A 687 -10.24 37.70 24.60
C PRO A 687 -10.24 37.43 23.09
N THR A 688 -9.07 37.54 22.49
CA THR A 688 -8.83 37.16 21.09
C THR A 688 -8.21 35.77 21.01
N PHE A 689 -8.44 35.07 19.91
CA PHE A 689 -7.87 33.76 19.60
C PHE A 689 -7.22 33.80 18.21
N ASP A 690 -6.54 32.71 17.86
CA ASP A 690 -6.13 32.35 16.51
C ASP A 690 -5.54 33.50 15.65
N ALA A 691 -4.59 34.24 16.23
CA ALA A 691 -4.06 35.44 15.61
C ALA A 691 -2.90 35.17 14.65
N ALA A 692 -3.06 35.68 13.43
CA ALA A 692 -2.02 35.70 12.40
C ALA A 692 -1.48 37.13 12.22
N SER A 693 -0.18 37.28 11.96
CA SER A 693 0.49 38.60 11.95
C SER A 693 1.72 38.69 11.04
N TYR A 694 1.62 39.37 9.89
CA TYR A 694 2.74 39.66 8.99
C TYR A 694 3.45 40.97 9.33
N TRP A 695 4.78 41.04 9.25
CA TRP A 695 5.50 42.30 9.33
C TRP A 695 6.64 42.43 8.32
N ALA A 696 6.89 43.67 7.87
CA ALA A 696 7.97 44.02 6.96
C ALA A 696 8.58 45.38 7.35
N LYS A 697 9.90 45.46 7.31
CA LYS A 697 10.70 46.66 7.56
C LYS A 697 11.02 47.31 6.23
N VAL A 698 10.18 48.26 5.83
CA VAL A 698 10.21 48.92 4.53
C VAL A 698 11.00 50.23 4.59
N VAL A 699 11.72 50.53 3.52
CA VAL A 699 12.37 51.82 3.29
C VAL A 699 11.62 52.52 2.16
N PRO A 700 10.85 53.58 2.45
CA PRO A 700 10.11 54.33 1.44
C PRO A 700 11.02 55.32 0.71
N SER A 701 10.77 55.54 -0.58
CA SER A 701 11.35 56.66 -1.35
C SER A 701 10.47 57.92 -1.31
N GLY A 702 9.18 57.74 -1.08
CA GLY A 702 8.18 58.81 -0.93
C GLY A 702 8.13 59.40 0.48
N ASP A 703 7.39 60.49 0.65
CA ASP A 703 7.10 61.08 1.97
C ASP A 703 5.80 60.58 2.61
N THR A 704 4.97 59.88 1.82
CA THR A 704 3.77 59.20 2.30
C THR A 704 3.85 57.70 2.01
N LEU A 705 3.60 56.87 3.02
CA LEU A 705 3.49 55.41 2.92
C LEU A 705 2.02 55.01 2.88
N HIS A 706 1.66 54.17 1.92
CA HIS A 706 0.30 53.67 1.75
C HIS A 706 0.24 52.16 1.94
N ILE A 707 -0.82 51.68 2.61
CA ILE A 707 -1.16 50.26 2.72
C ILE A 707 -2.63 50.07 2.35
N ARG A 708 -2.90 49.35 1.26
CA ARG A 708 -4.24 48.99 0.78
C ARG A 708 -4.60 47.55 1.15
N TYR A 709 -5.77 47.39 1.75
CA TYR A 709 -6.25 46.12 2.29
C TYR A 709 -7.78 46.04 2.23
N PHE A 710 -8.34 44.85 2.40
CA PHE A 710 -9.73 44.66 2.83
C PHE A 710 -9.84 43.55 3.87
N PHE A 711 -10.90 43.56 4.67
CA PHE A 711 -11.17 42.62 5.75
C PHE A 711 -12.46 41.84 5.45
N ALA A 712 -12.48 40.53 5.67
CA ALA A 712 -13.60 39.62 5.42
C ALA A 712 -13.80 38.69 6.62
N SER A 713 -15.02 38.20 6.84
CA SER A 713 -15.36 37.35 7.99
C SER A 713 -16.60 36.49 7.75
N GLU A 714 -16.61 35.32 8.38
CA GLU A 714 -17.78 34.43 8.54
C GLU A 714 -18.73 34.89 9.67
N GLU A 715 -18.36 35.90 10.47
CA GLU A 715 -19.27 36.51 11.46
C GLU A 715 -20.37 37.39 10.82
N TYR A 716 -20.20 37.79 9.56
CA TYR A 716 -21.14 38.63 8.84
C TYR A 716 -22.25 37.80 8.16
N PRO A 717 -23.50 38.29 8.10
CA PRO A 717 -24.11 39.34 8.93
C PRO A 717 -24.57 38.83 10.33
N GLU A 718 -24.65 37.52 10.55
CA GLU A 718 -25.32 36.87 11.70
C GLU A 718 -24.89 37.36 13.09
N TYR A 719 -23.62 37.71 13.27
CA TYR A 719 -23.01 38.03 14.56
C TYR A 719 -22.72 39.53 14.75
N VAL A 720 -23.17 40.37 13.81
CA VAL A 720 -23.07 41.83 13.90
C VAL A 720 -23.76 42.37 15.17
N GLY A 721 -23.00 43.12 15.96
CA GLY A 721 -23.42 43.68 17.25
C GLY A 721 -23.19 42.74 18.44
N SER A 722 -22.55 41.58 18.26
CA SER A 722 -22.34 40.57 19.30
C SER A 722 -20.95 40.68 19.99
N PRO A 723 -20.64 39.82 20.97
CA PRO A 723 -19.29 39.67 21.53
C PRO A 723 -18.30 38.99 20.60
N TYR A 724 -18.78 38.19 19.63
CA TYR A 724 -18.03 37.77 18.46
C TYR A 724 -17.97 39.02 17.55
N ASN A 725 -16.75 39.48 17.27
CA ASN A 725 -16.45 40.81 16.73
C ASN A 725 -14.99 40.87 16.25
N ASP A 726 -14.69 40.07 15.24
CA ASP A 726 -13.34 39.86 14.73
C ASP A 726 -12.71 41.15 14.23
N VAL A 727 -11.39 41.24 14.42
CA VAL A 727 -10.67 42.50 14.43
C VAL A 727 -9.34 42.38 13.69
N MET A 728 -8.97 43.46 12.99
CA MET A 728 -7.68 43.56 12.33
C MET A 728 -7.00 44.92 12.60
N GLY A 729 -5.70 44.97 12.35
CA GLY A 729 -4.90 46.18 12.46
C GLY A 729 -3.76 46.24 11.45
N VAL A 730 -3.43 47.44 10.99
CA VAL A 730 -2.24 47.74 10.17
C VAL A 730 -1.43 48.78 10.93
N PHE A 731 -0.29 48.38 11.46
CA PHE A 731 0.55 49.19 12.33
C PHE A 731 1.75 49.72 11.56
N VAL A 732 1.95 51.04 11.56
CA VAL A 732 3.20 51.67 11.10
C VAL A 732 3.97 52.13 12.32
N ASN A 733 5.15 51.56 12.55
CA ASN A 733 5.96 51.72 13.76
C ASN A 733 5.14 51.50 15.06
N GLY A 734 4.28 50.47 15.08
CA GLY A 734 3.41 50.13 16.21
C GLY A 734 2.17 51.03 16.39
N THR A 735 1.94 51.99 15.49
CA THR A 735 0.73 52.84 15.51
C THR A 735 -0.27 52.35 14.46
N ASN A 736 -1.47 51.93 14.88
CA ASN A 736 -2.49 51.46 13.94
C ASN A 736 -3.01 52.60 13.03
N CYS A 737 -3.00 52.35 11.72
CA CYS A 737 -3.57 53.20 10.69
C CYS A 737 -4.84 52.59 10.05
N ALA A 738 -5.15 51.30 10.30
CA ALA A 738 -6.39 50.67 9.86
C ALA A 738 -7.56 51.13 10.73
N LEU A 739 -8.20 52.21 10.28
CA LEU A 739 -9.33 52.87 10.93
C LEU A 739 -10.45 53.09 9.91
N VAL A 740 -11.71 53.04 10.36
CA VAL A 740 -12.87 53.34 9.49
C VAL A 740 -12.75 54.80 8.99
N PRO A 741 -12.79 55.07 7.67
CA PRO A 741 -12.38 56.37 7.13
C PRO A 741 -13.17 57.55 7.71
N GLY A 742 -12.44 58.57 8.18
CA GLY A 742 -13.00 59.75 8.84
C GLY A 742 -13.27 59.60 10.34
N THR A 743 -12.97 58.44 10.94
CA THR A 743 -13.20 58.15 12.36
C THR A 743 -11.90 57.91 13.14
N GLN A 744 -12.01 57.38 14.36
CA GLN A 744 -10.91 56.75 15.11
C GLN A 744 -11.26 55.30 15.49
N SER A 745 -12.27 54.70 14.86
CA SER A 745 -12.70 53.32 15.11
C SER A 745 -11.79 52.34 14.36
N PRO A 746 -11.34 51.24 14.99
CA PRO A 746 -10.60 50.16 14.33
C PRO A 746 -11.49 49.42 13.34
N ILE A 747 -10.89 48.65 12.42
CA ILE A 747 -11.63 47.74 11.55
C ILE A 747 -11.97 46.48 12.35
N SER A 748 -13.27 46.23 12.54
CA SER A 748 -13.82 45.00 13.11
C SER A 748 -15.26 44.80 12.62
N VAL A 749 -15.80 43.60 12.79
CA VAL A 749 -17.17 43.22 12.36
C VAL A 749 -18.24 44.17 12.89
N ASN A 750 -18.18 44.59 14.16
CA ASN A 750 -19.12 45.56 14.73
C ASN A 750 -18.92 47.01 14.23
N ASN A 751 -17.76 47.35 13.64
CA ASN A 751 -17.43 48.71 13.20
C ASN A 751 -17.67 48.97 11.70
N VAL A 752 -17.69 47.93 10.86
CA VAL A 752 -18.07 48.03 9.43
C VAL A 752 -18.99 46.86 9.08
N ASN A 753 -20.28 47.14 8.87
CA ASN A 753 -21.33 46.16 8.54
C ASN A 753 -22.46 46.84 7.76
N ASP A 754 -23.48 46.06 7.39
CA ASP A 754 -24.68 46.47 6.63
C ASP A 754 -25.51 47.61 7.28
N HIS A 755 -25.29 47.92 8.57
CA HIS A 755 -25.99 48.99 9.28
C HIS A 755 -25.06 50.05 9.90
N THR A 756 -23.78 49.73 10.08
CA THR A 756 -22.77 50.57 10.73
C THR A 756 -21.63 50.84 9.77
N ASN A 757 -21.50 52.08 9.32
CA ASN A 757 -20.56 52.49 8.27
C ASN A 757 -20.74 51.73 6.94
N GLU A 758 -21.99 51.33 6.65
CA GLU A 758 -22.52 50.64 5.45
C GLU A 758 -21.82 50.99 4.12
N THR A 759 -21.45 52.26 3.90
CA THR A 759 -20.73 52.72 2.71
C THR A 759 -19.36 52.04 2.48
N TYR A 760 -18.79 51.39 3.50
CA TYR A 760 -17.56 50.62 3.41
C TYR A 760 -17.76 49.11 3.52
N TYR A 761 -18.99 48.61 3.61
CA TYR A 761 -19.33 47.18 3.68
C TYR A 761 -19.74 46.62 2.32
N ILE A 762 -19.53 45.31 2.14
CA ILE A 762 -19.93 44.51 0.98
C ILE A 762 -20.49 43.19 1.52
N ASP A 763 -21.78 42.97 1.28
CA ASP A 763 -22.46 41.68 1.46
C ASP A 763 -21.98 40.67 0.41
N ASN A 764 -21.55 39.49 0.86
CA ASN A 764 -21.08 38.41 0.00
C ASN A 764 -21.96 37.14 0.09
N THR A 765 -22.98 37.09 0.95
CA THR A 765 -23.86 35.91 1.18
C THR A 765 -24.50 35.32 -0.08
N ALA A 766 -24.64 36.13 -1.14
CA ALA A 766 -25.14 35.72 -2.47
C ALA A 766 -24.11 35.88 -3.61
N GLY A 767 -22.85 36.18 -3.28
CA GLY A 767 -21.72 36.42 -4.17
C GLY A 767 -21.55 37.87 -4.62
N ALA A 768 -20.54 38.54 -4.05
CA ALA A 768 -20.11 39.87 -4.45
C ALA A 768 -19.39 39.85 -5.81
N SER A 769 -19.83 40.69 -6.75
CA SER A 769 -19.26 40.73 -8.09
C SER A 769 -17.82 41.27 -8.08
N GLY A 770 -16.84 40.41 -8.39
CA GLY A 770 -15.42 40.76 -8.43
C GLY A 770 -14.59 40.21 -7.26
N PHE A 771 -15.12 39.26 -6.49
CA PHE A 771 -14.44 38.56 -5.41
C PHE A 771 -14.51 37.03 -5.61
N ASN A 772 -13.58 36.29 -5.01
CA ASN A 772 -13.54 34.82 -4.98
C ASN A 772 -13.20 34.36 -3.56
N THR A 773 -14.14 34.61 -2.64
CA THR A 773 -14.03 34.26 -1.22
C THR A 773 -15.34 33.66 -0.73
N ALA A 774 -15.22 32.66 0.14
CA ALA A 774 -16.36 31.99 0.76
C ALA A 774 -17.00 32.85 1.88
N MET A 775 -16.16 33.65 2.56
CA MET A 775 -16.50 34.58 3.66
C MET A 775 -17.79 35.37 3.39
N ASP A 776 -18.82 35.21 4.22
CA ASP A 776 -20.17 35.76 3.98
C ASP A 776 -20.27 37.30 3.93
N GLY A 777 -19.29 38.05 4.46
CA GLY A 777 -19.22 39.51 4.31
C GLY A 777 -17.81 40.10 4.40
N MET A 778 -17.65 41.33 3.89
CA MET A 778 -16.34 42.00 3.86
C MET A 778 -16.40 43.53 3.73
N THR A 779 -15.25 44.18 3.82
CA THR A 779 -15.10 45.62 3.54
C THR A 779 -14.81 45.89 2.07
N THR A 780 -15.17 47.09 1.61
CA THR A 780 -14.53 47.75 0.47
C THR A 780 -13.00 47.81 0.64
N ALA A 781 -12.25 47.93 -0.46
CA ALA A 781 -10.81 48.10 -0.41
C ALA A 781 -10.43 49.45 0.22
N LEU A 782 -9.98 49.42 1.47
CA LEU A 782 -9.52 50.58 2.22
C LEU A 782 -8.05 50.86 1.95
N THR A 783 -7.59 52.08 2.24
CA THR A 783 -6.16 52.43 2.17
C THR A 783 -5.81 53.31 3.36
N CYS A 784 -4.89 52.84 4.20
CA CYS A 784 -4.25 53.69 5.19
C CYS A 784 -3.11 54.48 4.54
N SER A 785 -2.92 55.73 4.97
CA SER A 785 -1.89 56.64 4.43
C SER A 785 -1.18 57.30 5.61
N VAL A 786 0.13 57.09 5.74
CA VAL A 786 0.92 57.52 6.91
C VAL A 786 2.12 58.34 6.45
N PRO A 787 2.35 59.55 7.00
CA PRO A 787 3.53 60.34 6.68
C PRO A 787 4.80 59.66 7.23
N VAL A 788 5.81 59.55 6.38
CA VAL A 788 7.10 58.88 6.65
C VAL A 788 8.27 59.81 6.29
N GLN A 789 9.50 59.31 6.38
CA GLN A 789 10.69 60.05 5.93
C GLN A 789 11.39 59.25 4.83
N PRO A 790 11.60 59.82 3.62
CA PRO A 790 12.33 59.17 2.54
C PRO A 790 13.68 58.60 3.00
N GLY A 791 13.93 57.33 2.72
CA GLY A 791 15.16 56.62 3.08
C GLY A 791 15.29 56.21 4.55
N VAL A 792 14.28 56.44 5.40
CA VAL A 792 14.27 56.01 6.81
C VAL A 792 13.44 54.72 6.93
N PRO A 793 14.02 53.59 7.42
CA PRO A 793 13.27 52.35 7.59
C PRO A 793 12.11 52.51 8.60
N VAL A 794 10.95 51.96 8.26
CA VAL A 794 9.78 51.87 9.13
C VAL A 794 9.25 50.43 9.15
N THR A 795 8.73 49.99 10.30
CA THR A 795 8.09 48.66 10.40
C THR A 795 6.62 48.80 10.08
N VAL A 796 6.16 48.07 9.06
CA VAL A 796 4.75 47.78 8.81
C VAL A 796 4.44 46.41 9.43
N GLU A 797 3.39 46.31 10.22
CA GLU A 797 2.85 45.06 10.78
C GLU A 797 1.35 45.00 10.49
N ILE A 798 0.83 43.83 10.16
CA ILE A 798 -0.54 43.59 9.70
C ILE A 798 -1.02 42.34 10.43
N ALA A 799 -2.08 42.46 11.23
CA ALA A 799 -2.56 41.36 12.06
C ALA A 799 -4.09 41.25 12.02
N VAL A 800 -4.58 40.02 12.17
CA VAL A 800 -6.00 39.65 12.33
C VAL A 800 -6.11 38.64 13.48
N ALA A 801 -7.24 38.61 14.18
CA ALA A 801 -7.50 37.67 15.26
C ALA A 801 -9.01 37.46 15.48
N ASP A 802 -9.38 36.22 15.79
CA ASP A 802 -10.75 35.87 16.19
C ASP A 802 -11.08 36.45 17.57
N THR A 803 -12.37 36.58 17.88
CA THR A 803 -12.85 37.25 19.09
C THR A 803 -13.90 36.43 19.86
N SER A 804 -13.73 36.40 21.19
CA SER A 804 -14.53 35.67 22.17
C SER A 804 -14.44 34.13 22.10
N ASP A 805 -14.37 33.56 20.89
CA ASP A 805 -13.78 32.25 20.63
C ASP A 805 -12.93 32.30 19.33
N GLY A 806 -12.84 31.18 18.59
CA GLY A 806 -12.16 31.07 17.30
C GLY A 806 -12.80 29.99 16.45
N ILE A 807 -14.14 29.98 16.40
CA ILE A 807 -14.95 28.96 15.72
C ILE A 807 -15.30 29.36 14.28
N LEU A 808 -15.42 30.66 14.02
CA LEU A 808 -15.66 31.25 12.70
C LEU A 808 -14.43 32.05 12.31
N ASP A 809 -13.97 31.89 11.07
CA ASP A 809 -12.70 32.49 10.64
C ASP A 809 -12.91 33.89 10.05
N SER A 810 -11.85 34.70 10.15
CA SER A 810 -11.73 36.04 9.55
C SER A 810 -10.42 36.19 8.78
N ALA A 811 -10.42 37.05 7.76
CA ALA A 811 -9.27 37.27 6.89
C ALA A 811 -9.01 38.75 6.57
N VAL A 812 -7.74 39.12 6.41
CA VAL A 812 -7.31 40.36 5.75
C VAL A 812 -6.56 40.02 4.47
N ALA A 813 -6.92 40.68 3.37
CA ALA A 813 -6.26 40.55 2.09
C ALA A 813 -5.51 41.83 1.71
N LEU A 814 -4.28 41.64 1.23
CA LEU A 814 -3.37 42.66 0.70
C LEU A 814 -3.28 42.44 -0.81
N LEU A 815 -3.68 43.45 -1.59
CA LEU A 815 -3.56 43.38 -3.05
C LEU A 815 -2.08 43.45 -3.47
N ASP A 816 -1.73 42.82 -4.59
CA ASP A 816 -0.40 43.00 -5.19
C ASP A 816 -0.09 44.49 -5.42
N GLY A 817 1.13 44.91 -5.09
CA GLY A 817 1.55 46.32 -5.07
C GLY A 817 0.86 47.18 -3.99
N GLY A 818 0.11 46.58 -3.08
CA GLY A 818 -0.73 47.26 -2.08
C GLY A 818 0.02 48.04 -1.00
N ILE A 819 1.33 47.81 -0.83
CA ILE A 819 2.21 48.61 0.02
C ILE A 819 3.14 49.45 -0.86
N TRP A 820 2.92 50.76 -1.01
CA TRP A 820 3.72 51.66 -1.86
C TRP A 820 4.04 52.99 -1.17
N SER A 821 4.96 53.80 -1.73
CA SER A 821 5.21 55.17 -1.26
C SER A 821 5.43 56.17 -2.40
N ASP A 822 4.79 57.34 -2.31
CA ASP A 822 4.96 58.47 -3.24
C ASP A 822 5.39 59.80 -2.56
#